data_AF-A0A2V7C0V6-F1
#
_entry.id   AF-A0A2V7C0V6-F1
#
_cell.length_a   1.000
_cell.length_b   1.000
_cell.length_c   1.000
_cell.angle_alpha   90.00
_cell.angle_beta   90.00
_cell.angle_gamma   90.00
#
_symmetry.space_group_name_H-M   'P 1'
#
loop_
_entity.id
_entity.type
_entity.pdbx_description
1 polymer ?
#
loop_
_entity_poly.entity_id
_entity_poly.type
_entity_poly.pdbx_seq_one_letter_code
_entity_poly.pdbx_strand_id
1 'polypeptide(L)'
;MNENEQSEGTSPEAVPEASGPLGDTVTIFFSDIRGFTDYTEREGDEAARQMLRRYNAIVREKIEDYSGTVVKELGDGFMATFRGARPAILCALAIQRTVVQANRNQARHGIEIGIGINTGEPIQEGTDYVGLDVNLAARICAIAKPGQILVAETTRWLAGRIEPRRSEGAVVEYVDDGLHDLKGFPERKQLFRVEWHHTATGAQAGAAEAPSADEEETAAFKAAVQRGIGVLTRVLGVVHLDDPAFPALLECQAKASELRLALSRAGGERRGAPAKEVLEWFAPFETLLTLMLERNTLTEERWAQLDATVARAFGRPLVNAAARGRLSTSAAEKPVSAETARERAKEPEPVVEARSSVAGALAPPPLDERAAGVRWWAGAYAAWSQWKPSGLAWAHALRAEVSRFPYLLSVHIRATADYDDGQLAGGYFLLLEHVENESPGFMRTVIERALGEAGLGPRLYQLLVDDGRLRETYASFVRDVIQVAIPTPGMWADAGVVESDDATALISRSTATIGDPQEETVQLTDPQDRAADRRFLVTMQPLTTRFFYVKSGKLKIPRDVDVKLTADDQPSDRAWFLTVKDSLSVRSDPKLIPPTGVSVPNLGRDNFGVWIAVFNADPDEVVTYELTVSVKQPRQQSAARSPFSRPGGPAR
;
A
#
# COMPACT_ATOMS: atom_id res chain seq x y z
N MET A 1 -16.07 68.64 -16.54
CA MET A 1 -15.05 68.88 -15.50
C MET A 1 -15.41 67.93 -14.38
N ASN A 2 -14.88 66.71 -14.42
CA ASN A 2 -15.15 65.71 -13.39
C ASN A 2 -13.91 65.59 -12.51
N GLU A 3 -14.19 65.76 -11.22
CA GLU A 3 -13.65 65.07 -10.03
C GLU A 3 -12.36 64.27 -10.24
N ASN A 4 -11.30 64.73 -9.57
CA ASN A 4 -10.04 64.02 -9.42
C ASN A 4 -9.72 63.99 -7.91
N GLU A 5 -10.21 62.96 -7.22
CA GLU A 5 -9.74 62.59 -5.89
C GLU A 5 -8.41 61.84 -6.05
N GLN A 6 -7.33 62.44 -5.56
CA GLN A 6 -6.05 61.75 -5.36
C GLN A 6 -6.11 61.07 -4.00
N SER A 7 -6.29 59.75 -3.98
CA SER A 7 -6.04 58.92 -2.79
C SER A 7 -4.55 58.60 -2.72
N GLU A 8 -3.96 58.93 -1.57
CA GLU A 8 -2.61 58.60 -1.17
C GLU A 8 -2.34 57.09 -1.24
N GLY A 9 -1.08 56.77 -1.53
CA GLY A 9 -0.62 55.42 -1.76
C GLY A 9 -0.72 54.53 -0.53
N THR A 10 -1.31 53.36 -0.75
CA THR A 10 -0.99 52.16 0.02
C THR A 10 -0.57 51.12 -1.02
N SER A 11 0.71 50.78 -1.01
CA SER A 11 1.27 49.69 -1.81
C SER A 11 0.40 48.43 -1.65
N PRO A 12 0.02 47.71 -2.72
CA PRO A 12 -0.50 46.36 -2.56
C PRO A 12 0.64 45.51 -2.01
N GLU A 13 0.49 45.14 -0.74
CA GLU A 13 1.30 44.17 -0.02
C GLU A 13 1.47 42.93 -0.91
N ALA A 14 2.72 42.63 -1.25
CA ALA A 14 3.08 41.52 -2.11
C ALA A 14 2.47 40.22 -1.55
N VAL A 15 1.65 39.56 -2.34
CA VAL A 15 1.25 38.18 -2.07
C VAL A 15 2.55 37.35 -2.13
N PRO A 16 2.94 36.61 -1.06
CA PRO A 16 4.18 35.84 -1.11
C PRO A 16 4.08 34.80 -2.22
N GLU A 17 5.05 34.80 -3.13
CA GLU A 17 5.30 33.72 -4.06
C GLU A 17 5.58 32.45 -3.25
N ALA A 18 4.61 31.54 -3.15
CA ALA A 18 4.84 30.19 -2.62
C ALA A 18 5.56 29.33 -3.66
N SER A 19 6.81 29.70 -3.94
CA SER A 19 7.78 28.96 -4.75
C SER A 19 8.84 28.38 -3.80
N GLY A 20 8.46 27.36 -3.04
CA GLY A 20 9.38 26.54 -2.25
C GLY A 20 9.67 25.20 -2.94
N PRO A 21 10.84 24.56 -2.69
CA PRO A 21 11.09 23.19 -3.10
C PRO A 21 9.97 22.26 -2.59
N LEU A 22 9.66 21.18 -3.33
CA LEU A 22 8.75 20.11 -2.87
C LEU A 22 9.08 19.77 -1.41
N GLY A 23 8.09 19.90 -0.52
CA GLY A 23 8.33 19.83 0.93
C GLY A 23 8.88 18.47 1.34
N ASP A 24 9.89 18.46 2.21
CA ASP A 24 10.41 17.24 2.83
C ASP A 24 9.26 16.45 3.47
N THR A 25 9.27 15.12 3.34
CA THR A 25 8.29 14.27 4.04
C THR A 25 8.41 14.49 5.55
N VAL A 26 7.33 14.97 6.17
CA VAL A 26 7.28 15.29 7.60
C VAL A 26 6.02 14.72 8.23
N THR A 27 6.14 14.30 9.49
CA THR A 27 5.00 13.87 10.29
C THR A 27 4.48 15.04 11.11
N ILE A 28 3.20 15.36 10.91
CA ILE A 28 2.49 16.47 11.53
C ILE A 28 1.66 15.93 12.69
N PHE A 29 1.83 16.55 13.85
CA PHE A 29 1.19 16.18 15.10
C PHE A 29 0.32 17.34 15.57
N PHE A 30 -0.94 17.05 15.87
CA PHE A 30 -1.85 17.95 16.56
C PHE A 30 -2.30 17.32 17.87
N SER A 31 -2.33 18.12 18.93
CA SER A 31 -2.99 17.77 20.19
C SER A 31 -3.97 18.87 20.60
N ASP A 32 -5.02 18.49 21.31
CA ASP A 32 -6.04 19.41 21.80
C ASP A 32 -6.66 18.89 23.11
N ILE A 33 -6.95 19.79 24.04
CA ILE A 33 -7.53 19.45 25.34
C ILE A 33 -9.05 19.24 25.20
N ARG A 34 -9.58 18.17 25.78
CA ARG A 34 -11.03 17.89 25.76
C ARG A 34 -11.75 18.48 26.96
N GLY A 35 -12.86 19.17 26.67
CA GLY A 35 -13.72 19.77 27.70
C GLY A 35 -13.12 21.00 28.38
N PHE A 36 -12.15 21.67 27.76
CA PHE A 36 -11.48 22.85 28.35
C PHE A 36 -12.46 24.00 28.63
N THR A 37 -13.37 24.29 27.69
CA THR A 37 -14.40 25.32 27.85
C THR A 37 -15.33 25.00 29.01
N ASP A 38 -15.88 23.78 29.05
CA ASP A 38 -16.77 23.32 30.13
C ASP A 38 -16.07 23.34 31.50
N TYR A 39 -14.76 23.02 31.53
CA TYR A 39 -13.95 23.14 32.74
C TYR A 39 -13.80 24.59 33.19
N THR A 40 -13.54 25.50 32.24
CA THR A 40 -13.39 26.94 32.51
C THR A 40 -14.68 27.54 33.06
N GLU A 41 -15.83 27.18 32.49
CA GLU A 41 -17.13 27.63 32.97
C GLU A 41 -17.45 27.14 34.38
N ARG A 42 -17.00 25.94 34.75
CA ARG A 42 -17.29 25.31 36.04
C ARG A 42 -16.34 25.73 37.16
N GLU A 43 -15.04 25.81 36.87
CA GLU A 43 -13.98 26.00 37.87
C GLU A 43 -13.37 27.42 37.84
N GLY A 44 -13.69 28.22 36.81
CA GLY A 44 -13.27 29.61 36.66
C GLY A 44 -11.91 29.80 35.98
N ASP A 45 -11.69 31.01 35.45
CA ASP A 45 -10.56 31.35 34.58
C ASP A 45 -9.18 31.10 35.20
N GLU A 46 -9.00 31.36 36.49
CA GLU A 46 -7.70 31.18 37.14
C GLU A 46 -7.34 29.70 37.32
N ALA A 47 -8.32 28.84 37.63
CA ALA A 47 -8.14 27.40 37.71
C ALA A 47 -7.86 26.80 36.32
N ALA A 48 -8.63 27.22 35.31
CA ALA A 48 -8.42 26.84 33.91
C ALA A 48 -7.04 27.26 33.40
N ARG A 49 -6.58 28.47 33.74
CA ARG A 49 -5.25 28.97 33.35
C ARG A 49 -4.12 28.17 34.00
N GLN A 50 -4.24 27.78 35.27
CA GLN A 50 -3.22 26.96 35.94
C GLN A 50 -3.16 25.55 35.35
N MET A 51 -4.31 24.97 35.08
CA MET A 51 -4.44 23.68 34.42
C MET A 51 -3.81 23.70 33.02
N LEU A 52 -4.19 24.67 32.19
CA LEU A 52 -3.67 24.84 30.84
C LEU A 52 -2.13 24.91 30.83
N ARG A 53 -1.53 25.70 31.72
CA ARG A 53 -0.06 25.78 31.86
C ARG A 53 0.57 24.44 32.18
N ARG A 54 -0.03 23.66 33.09
CA ARG A 54 0.49 22.35 33.49
C ARG A 54 0.48 21.35 32.33
N TYR A 55 -0.64 21.27 31.59
CA TYR A 55 -0.75 20.34 30.46
C TYR A 55 0.10 20.79 29.27
N ASN A 56 0.14 22.09 28.98
CA ASN A 56 1.02 22.62 27.94
C ASN A 56 2.50 22.36 28.24
N ALA A 57 2.91 22.39 29.52
CA ALA A 57 4.26 22.01 29.91
C ALA A 57 4.55 20.52 29.63
N ILE A 58 3.62 19.61 29.97
CA ILE A 58 3.75 18.17 29.70
C ILE A 58 3.88 17.91 28.20
N VAL A 59 3.01 18.52 27.39
CA VAL A 59 3.00 18.30 25.93
C VAL A 59 4.30 18.81 25.30
N ARG A 60 4.75 20.02 25.67
CA ARG A 60 6.00 20.60 25.17
C ARG A 60 7.21 19.74 25.53
N GLU A 61 7.33 19.34 26.80
CA GLU A 61 8.44 18.50 27.29
C GLU A 61 8.51 17.19 26.49
N LYS A 62 7.38 16.51 26.26
CA LYS A 62 7.38 15.25 25.52
C LYS A 62 7.67 15.45 24.02
N ILE A 63 7.21 16.54 23.41
CA ILE A 63 7.58 16.84 22.02
C ILE A 63 9.10 16.97 21.90
N GLU A 64 9.74 17.69 22.82
CA GLU A 64 11.20 17.86 22.85
C GLU A 64 11.94 16.52 23.12
N ASP A 65 11.49 15.72 24.10
CA ASP A 65 12.08 14.41 24.45
C ASP A 65 12.17 13.45 23.24
N TYR A 66 11.17 13.53 22.35
CA TYR A 66 11.07 12.69 21.15
C TYR A 66 11.58 13.38 19.88
N SER A 67 12.38 14.44 20.04
CA SER A 67 13.01 15.19 18.92
C SER A 67 11.98 15.80 17.95
N GLY A 68 10.79 16.14 18.43
CA GLY A 68 9.81 16.93 17.70
C GLY A 68 10.09 18.43 17.82
N THR A 69 9.58 19.20 16.87
CA THR A 69 9.66 20.66 16.87
C THR A 69 8.26 21.24 17.01
N VAL A 70 8.03 22.04 18.07
CA VAL A 70 6.79 22.81 18.20
C VAL A 70 6.77 23.90 17.14
N VAL A 71 5.74 23.86 16.28
CA VAL A 71 5.54 24.85 15.21
C VAL A 71 4.75 26.04 15.76
N LYS A 72 3.64 25.77 16.45
CA LYS A 72 2.82 26.79 17.12
C LYS A 72 1.91 26.22 18.20
N GLU A 73 1.58 27.08 19.15
CA GLU A 73 0.56 26.86 20.17
C GLU A 73 -0.78 27.42 19.68
N LEU A 74 -1.85 26.67 19.90
CA LEU A 74 -3.21 26.98 19.42
C LEU A 74 -4.15 27.34 20.59
N GLY A 75 -3.58 27.78 21.72
CA GLY A 75 -4.30 27.97 22.98
C GLY A 75 -4.18 26.74 23.87
N ASP A 76 -5.17 25.85 23.78
CA ASP A 76 -5.25 24.56 24.48
C ASP A 76 -4.76 23.37 23.64
N GLY A 77 -4.27 23.64 22.44
CA GLY A 77 -3.65 22.67 21.55
C GLY A 77 -2.24 23.03 21.08
N PHE A 78 -1.57 22.05 20.49
CA PHE A 78 -0.25 22.21 19.87
C PHE A 78 -0.27 21.71 18.43
N MET A 79 0.50 22.39 17.58
CA MET A 79 0.97 21.86 16.30
C MET A 79 2.48 21.64 16.40
N ALA A 80 2.91 20.42 16.10
CA ALA A 80 4.32 20.03 16.09
C ALA A 80 4.66 19.17 14.89
N THR A 81 5.95 19.09 14.57
CA THR A 81 6.46 18.28 13.46
C THR A 81 7.57 17.33 13.91
N PHE A 82 7.65 16.18 13.25
CA PHE A 82 8.65 15.15 13.49
C PHE A 82 9.19 14.67 12.14
N ARG A 83 10.49 14.33 12.09
CA ARG A 83 11.13 13.76 10.89
C ARG A 83 10.66 12.34 10.55
N GLY A 84 9.81 11.72 11.36
CA GLY A 84 9.27 10.39 11.07
C GLY A 84 8.05 10.03 11.90
N ALA A 85 7.28 9.06 11.39
CA ALA A 85 6.01 8.66 11.98
C ALA A 85 6.15 7.98 13.35
N ARG A 86 7.18 7.15 13.51
CA ARG A 86 7.45 6.42 14.77
C ARG A 86 7.71 7.33 15.98
N PRO A 87 8.63 8.32 15.94
CA PRO A 87 8.84 9.21 17.09
C PRO A 87 7.60 10.05 17.44
N ALA A 88 6.80 10.48 16.45
CA ALA A 88 5.54 11.20 16.70
C ALA A 88 4.52 10.36 17.49
N ILE A 89 4.37 9.08 17.12
CA ILE A 89 3.44 8.17 17.82
C ILE A 89 3.96 7.85 19.23
N LEU A 90 5.27 7.62 19.39
CA LEU A 90 5.86 7.40 20.71
C LEU A 90 5.71 8.63 21.62
N CYS A 91 5.86 9.83 21.08
CA CYS A 91 5.55 11.08 21.78
C CYS A 91 4.09 11.14 22.22
N ALA A 92 3.14 10.81 21.32
CA ALA A 92 1.72 10.78 21.63
C ALA A 92 1.39 9.85 22.80
N LEU A 93 1.97 8.64 22.79
CA LEU A 93 1.83 7.66 23.86
C LEU A 93 2.39 8.18 25.18
N ALA A 94 3.56 8.82 25.15
CA ALA A 94 4.20 9.37 26.34
C ALA A 94 3.39 10.52 26.95
N ILE A 95 2.80 11.38 26.11
CA ILE A 95 1.86 12.44 26.53
C ILE A 95 0.67 11.82 27.24
N GLN A 96 -0.03 10.87 26.60
CA GLN A 96 -1.23 10.27 27.19
C GLN A 96 -0.94 9.57 28.53
N ARG A 97 0.17 8.83 28.63
CA ARG A 97 0.59 8.20 29.89
C ARG A 97 0.83 9.21 30.99
N THR A 98 1.52 10.31 30.67
CA THR A 98 1.84 11.36 31.63
C THR A 98 0.57 12.09 32.09
N VAL A 99 -0.36 12.34 31.18
CA VAL A 99 -1.68 12.93 31.46
C VAL A 99 -2.51 12.03 32.37
N VAL A 100 -2.61 10.73 32.05
CA VAL A 100 -3.31 9.74 32.89
C VAL A 100 -2.72 9.72 34.31
N GLN A 101 -1.40 9.75 34.44
CA GLN A 101 -0.75 9.78 35.74
C GLN A 101 -0.96 11.11 36.48
N ALA A 102 -0.95 12.24 35.77
CA ALA A 102 -1.23 13.56 36.32
C ALA A 102 -2.67 13.67 36.87
N ASN A 103 -3.64 13.05 36.16
CA ASN A 103 -5.05 12.98 36.52
C ASN A 103 -5.31 12.11 37.75
N ARG A 104 -4.59 11.00 37.92
CA ARG A 104 -4.73 10.11 39.10
C ARG A 104 -4.49 10.83 40.43
N ASN A 105 -3.68 11.88 40.41
CA ASN A 105 -3.35 12.67 41.58
C ASN A 105 -4.33 13.84 41.81
N GLN A 106 -5.43 13.92 41.05
CA GLN A 106 -6.44 14.97 41.16
C GLN A 106 -7.80 14.38 41.57
N ALA A 107 -8.34 14.84 42.70
CA ALA A 107 -9.60 14.33 43.26
C ALA A 107 -10.86 14.77 42.51
N ARG A 108 -10.75 15.69 41.53
CA ARG A 108 -11.88 16.27 40.79
C ARG A 108 -11.49 16.53 39.33
N HIS A 109 -12.09 15.76 38.44
CA HIS A 109 -12.13 15.94 36.97
C HIS A 109 -10.75 16.03 36.30
N GLY A 110 -10.21 14.86 35.93
CA GLY A 110 -9.04 14.80 35.06
C GLY A 110 -9.38 15.33 33.66
N ILE A 111 -8.42 16.01 33.03
CA ILE A 111 -8.54 16.45 31.64
C ILE A 111 -7.86 15.43 30.74
N GLU A 112 -8.47 15.20 29.59
CA GLU A 112 -7.97 14.26 28.59
C GLU A 112 -7.58 15.01 27.32
N ILE A 113 -6.56 14.50 26.62
CA ILE A 113 -6.05 15.12 25.39
C ILE A 113 -6.48 14.24 24.22
N GLY A 114 -6.98 14.85 23.14
CA GLY A 114 -7.13 14.20 21.84
C GLY A 114 -5.90 14.46 20.98
N ILE A 115 -5.41 13.45 20.27
CA ILE A 115 -4.22 13.57 19.41
C ILE A 115 -4.51 13.05 18.02
N GLY A 116 -4.13 13.81 17.00
CA GLY A 116 -4.19 13.42 15.60
C GLY A 116 -2.85 13.54 14.89
N ILE A 117 -2.48 12.53 14.12
CA ILE A 117 -1.18 12.48 13.44
C ILE A 117 -1.35 12.09 11.97
N ASN A 118 -0.69 12.84 11.09
CA ASN A 118 -0.58 12.51 9.67
C ASN A 118 0.87 12.65 9.20
N THR A 119 1.26 11.94 8.14
CA THR A 119 2.59 12.03 7.52
C THR A 119 2.38 12.26 6.04
N GLY A 120 3.06 13.28 5.50
CA GLY A 120 2.95 13.69 4.11
C GLY A 120 3.99 14.75 3.76
N GLU A 121 3.71 15.55 2.76
CA GLU A 121 4.67 16.50 2.15
C GLU A 121 4.08 17.92 2.13
N PRO A 122 3.80 18.52 3.30
CA PRO A 122 3.34 19.90 3.39
C PRO A 122 4.43 20.87 2.91
N ILE A 123 4.01 22.05 2.48
CA ILE A 123 4.93 23.13 2.11
C ILE A 123 5.39 23.81 3.41
N GLN A 124 6.70 23.94 3.59
CA GLN A 124 7.28 24.70 4.69
C GLN A 124 7.38 26.19 4.33
N GLU A 125 6.73 27.04 5.12
CA GLU A 125 6.78 28.50 4.98
C GLU A 125 7.44 29.10 6.24
N GLY A 126 8.74 29.35 6.16
CA GLY A 126 9.54 29.78 7.31
C GLY A 126 9.59 28.72 8.41
N THR A 127 9.03 29.04 9.58
CA THR A 127 8.90 28.09 10.69
C THR A 127 7.55 27.36 10.71
N ASP A 128 6.64 27.68 9.79
CA ASP A 128 5.29 27.13 9.72
C ASP A 128 5.14 26.11 8.58
N TYR A 129 4.05 25.35 8.60
CA TYR A 129 3.69 24.40 7.55
C TYR A 129 2.27 24.63 7.07
N VAL A 130 2.09 24.60 5.74
CA VAL A 130 0.80 24.77 5.08
C VAL A 130 0.55 23.63 4.09
N GLY A 131 -0.72 23.30 3.90
CA GLY A 131 -1.12 22.30 2.90
C GLY A 131 -2.12 21.29 3.41
N LEU A 132 -2.47 20.35 2.53
CA LEU A 132 -3.52 19.37 2.77
C LEU A 132 -3.17 18.41 3.92
N ASP A 133 -1.90 18.03 4.05
CA ASP A 133 -1.44 17.13 5.11
C ASP A 133 -1.54 17.73 6.51
N VAL A 134 -1.31 19.04 6.62
CA VAL A 134 -1.51 19.82 7.87
C VAL A 134 -2.98 19.83 8.24
N ASN A 135 -3.83 20.14 7.26
CA ASN A 135 -5.28 20.15 7.46
C ASN A 135 -5.79 18.76 7.86
N LEU A 136 -5.23 17.69 7.29
CA LEU A 136 -5.64 16.32 7.61
C LEU A 136 -5.29 15.97 9.05
N ALA A 137 -4.06 16.23 9.50
CA ALA A 137 -3.66 16.01 10.88
C ALA A 137 -4.56 16.79 11.87
N ALA A 138 -4.87 18.04 11.55
CA ALA A 138 -5.77 18.87 12.36
C ALA A 138 -7.20 18.30 12.43
N ARG A 139 -7.74 17.77 11.31
CA ARG A 139 -9.07 17.16 11.28
C ARG A 139 -9.12 15.82 12.01
N ILE A 140 -8.07 15.02 11.89
CA ILE A 140 -7.92 13.78 12.66
C ILE A 140 -7.90 14.10 14.16
N CYS A 141 -7.15 15.13 14.55
CA CYS A 141 -7.13 15.57 15.94
C CYS A 141 -8.51 16.03 16.37
N ALA A 142 -9.23 16.84 15.59
CA ALA A 142 -10.54 17.35 15.94
C ALA A 142 -11.58 16.26 16.26
N ILE A 143 -11.50 15.08 15.64
CA ILE A 143 -12.43 13.97 15.88
C ILE A 143 -11.92 12.95 16.92
N ALA A 144 -10.67 13.08 17.36
CA ALA A 144 -10.11 12.20 18.39
C ALA A 144 -10.84 12.43 19.72
N LYS A 145 -11.44 11.38 20.26
CA LYS A 145 -12.13 11.37 21.56
C LYS A 145 -11.16 11.69 22.71
N PRO A 146 -11.67 12.02 23.91
CA PRO A 146 -10.85 12.14 25.11
C PRO A 146 -9.91 10.94 25.29
N GLY A 147 -8.60 11.21 25.41
CA GLY A 147 -7.55 10.20 25.60
C GLY A 147 -7.17 9.41 24.34
N GLN A 148 -7.79 9.71 23.20
CA GLN A 148 -7.59 8.97 21.96
C GLN A 148 -6.40 9.52 21.16
N ILE A 149 -5.62 8.60 20.59
CA ILE A 149 -4.62 8.90 19.55
C ILE A 149 -5.15 8.31 18.24
N LEU A 150 -5.36 9.16 17.25
CA LEU A 150 -5.73 8.75 15.90
C LEU A 150 -4.60 9.05 14.92
N VAL A 151 -4.35 8.11 14.02
CA VAL A 151 -3.35 8.27 12.96
C VAL A 151 -3.95 7.93 11.60
N ALA A 152 -3.51 8.64 10.57
CA ALA A 152 -3.82 8.28 9.19
C ALA A 152 -3.16 6.95 8.80
N GLU A 153 -3.74 6.25 7.83
CA GLU A 153 -3.19 5.01 7.27
C GLU A 153 -1.72 5.11 6.87
N THR A 154 -1.34 6.16 6.14
CA THR A 154 0.06 6.43 5.74
C THR A 154 1.01 6.49 6.94
N THR A 155 0.56 7.13 8.03
CA THR A 155 1.37 7.28 9.26
C THR A 155 1.56 5.95 9.96
N ARG A 156 0.52 5.10 10.01
CA ARG A 156 0.62 3.73 10.53
C ARG A 156 1.63 2.91 9.72
N TRP A 157 1.55 2.94 8.39
CA TRP A 157 2.44 2.17 7.52
C TRP A 157 3.90 2.58 7.67
N LEU A 158 4.17 3.89 7.67
CA LEU A 158 5.53 4.42 7.84
C LEU A 158 6.11 4.18 9.23
N ALA A 159 5.27 4.17 10.28
CA ALA A 159 5.73 3.88 11.64
C ALA A 159 6.11 2.40 11.83
N GLY A 160 5.52 1.50 11.04
CA GLY A 160 5.70 0.06 11.18
C GLY A 160 5.26 -0.46 12.55
N ARG A 161 5.78 -1.62 12.97
CA ARG A 161 5.51 -2.15 14.31
C ARG A 161 6.27 -1.34 15.36
N ILE A 162 5.56 -0.86 16.38
CA ILE A 162 6.13 -0.19 17.54
C ILE A 162 6.29 -1.21 18.66
N GLU A 163 7.53 -1.58 18.96
CA GLU A 163 7.88 -2.42 20.10
C GLU A 163 8.48 -1.50 21.19
N PRO A 164 7.82 -1.35 22.35
CA PRO A 164 8.38 -0.61 23.47
C PRO A 164 9.65 -1.29 24.00
N ARG A 165 10.53 -0.52 24.64
CA ARG A 165 11.71 -1.08 25.31
C ARG A 165 11.26 -2.14 26.32
N ARG A 166 12.00 -3.26 26.42
CA ARG A 166 11.71 -4.44 27.29
C ARG A 166 11.37 -4.10 28.75
N SER A 167 11.74 -2.92 29.24
CA SER A 167 11.47 -2.42 30.59
C SER A 167 10.06 -1.86 30.83
N GLU A 168 9.24 -1.63 29.79
CA GLU A 168 7.94 -0.96 29.94
C GLU A 168 6.71 -1.88 29.92
N GLY A 169 6.86 -3.15 29.50
CA GLY A 169 5.78 -4.16 29.54
C GLY A 169 4.49 -3.75 28.81
N ALA A 170 4.57 -2.80 27.88
CA ALA A 170 3.43 -2.29 27.14
C ALA A 170 3.42 -2.87 25.72
N VAL A 171 2.24 -3.23 25.23
CA VAL A 171 2.03 -3.56 23.81
C VAL A 171 1.34 -2.37 23.17
N VAL A 172 1.89 -1.90 22.05
CA VAL A 172 1.29 -0.84 21.23
C VAL A 172 0.60 -1.50 20.04
N GLU A 173 -0.69 -1.24 19.89
CA GLU A 173 -1.49 -1.81 18.81
C GLU A 173 -2.15 -0.71 17.98
N TYR A 174 -2.27 -0.98 16.68
CA TYR A 174 -3.08 -0.17 15.77
C TYR A 174 -4.42 -0.86 15.59
N VAL A 175 -5.46 -0.29 16.19
CA VAL A 175 -6.83 -0.75 16.01
C VAL A 175 -7.46 0.03 14.87
N ASP A 176 -8.03 -0.68 13.91
CA ASP A 176 -8.80 -0.07 12.83
C ASP A 176 -9.98 0.72 13.42
N ASP A 177 -9.99 2.03 13.20
CA ASP A 177 -11.06 2.93 13.66
C ASP A 177 -12.05 3.25 12.52
N GLY A 178 -11.88 2.60 11.36
CA GLY A 178 -12.73 2.68 10.20
C GLY A 178 -12.49 3.92 9.32
N LEU A 179 -13.41 4.08 8.38
CA LEU A 179 -13.47 5.21 7.44
C LEU A 179 -14.21 6.39 8.07
N HIS A 180 -13.59 7.57 8.12
CA HIS A 180 -14.14 8.79 8.70
C HIS A 180 -14.36 9.89 7.66
N ASP A 181 -15.53 10.52 7.67
CA ASP A 181 -15.80 11.73 6.89
C ASP A 181 -15.17 12.94 7.58
N LEU A 182 -14.12 13.51 6.99
CA LEU A 182 -13.41 14.66 7.55
C LEU A 182 -13.74 15.94 6.80
N LYS A 183 -14.14 17.00 7.52
CA LYS A 183 -14.50 18.28 6.90
C LYS A 183 -13.36 18.85 6.05
N GLY A 184 -13.66 19.12 4.78
CA GLY A 184 -12.68 19.63 3.80
C GLY A 184 -11.98 18.53 3.00
N PHE A 185 -12.30 17.26 3.27
CA PHE A 185 -11.85 16.10 2.51
C PHE A 185 -13.07 15.47 1.82
N PRO A 186 -13.07 15.32 0.49
CA PRO A 186 -14.20 14.73 -0.23
C PRO A 186 -14.32 13.21 -0.01
N GLU A 187 -13.24 12.58 0.44
CA GLU A 187 -13.16 11.15 0.69
C GLU A 187 -13.11 10.84 2.18
N ARG A 188 -13.69 9.69 2.54
CA ARG A 188 -13.53 9.13 3.87
C ARG A 188 -12.10 8.67 4.07
N LYS A 189 -11.51 9.03 5.20
CA LYS A 189 -10.14 8.66 5.55
C LYS A 189 -10.12 7.49 6.50
N GLN A 190 -9.34 6.48 6.15
CA GLN A 190 -9.11 5.31 6.99
C GLN A 190 -8.19 5.73 8.15
N LEU A 191 -8.71 5.61 9.37
CA LEU A 191 -7.97 5.98 10.57
C LEU A 191 -7.70 4.77 11.44
N PHE A 192 -6.61 4.86 12.18
CA PHE A 192 -6.22 3.85 13.15
C PHE A 192 -6.09 4.50 14.52
N ARG A 193 -6.71 3.87 15.50
CA ARG A 193 -6.52 4.21 16.90
C ARG A 193 -5.28 3.53 17.41
N VAL A 194 -4.38 4.30 18.01
CA VAL A 194 -3.18 3.75 18.67
C VAL A 194 -3.54 3.46 20.11
N GLU A 195 -3.61 2.18 20.45
CA GLU A 195 -3.84 1.72 21.81
C GLU A 195 -2.53 1.28 22.46
N TRP A 196 -2.44 1.48 23.78
CA TRP A 196 -1.38 0.87 24.58
C TRP A 196 -1.99 0.14 25.76
N HIS A 197 -1.66 -1.14 25.87
CA HIS A 197 -2.08 -1.97 26.99
C HIS A 197 -0.84 -2.34 27.81
N HIS A 198 -0.91 -2.10 29.12
CA HIS A 198 -0.01 -2.80 30.01
C HIS A 198 -0.47 -4.26 30.07
N THR A 199 0.45 -5.21 29.96
CA THR A 199 0.16 -6.61 30.29
C THR A 199 -0.20 -6.67 31.78
N ALA A 200 -1.48 -6.54 32.10
CA ALA A 200 -1.96 -6.46 33.47
C ALA A 200 -2.59 -7.80 33.89
N THR A 201 -2.04 -8.36 34.96
CA THR A 201 -2.73 -9.33 35.79
C THR A 201 -3.99 -8.67 36.37
N GLY A 202 -5.16 -9.01 35.84
CA GLY A 202 -6.47 -9.01 36.51
C GLY A 202 -7.13 -7.68 36.92
N ALA A 203 -8.36 -7.50 36.40
CA ALA A 203 -9.58 -6.96 37.04
C ALA A 203 -10.16 -5.58 36.60
N GLN A 204 -11.32 -5.73 35.93
CA GLN A 204 -12.60 -4.98 35.96
C GLN A 204 -12.68 -3.50 35.48
N ALA A 205 -13.45 -3.32 34.39
CA ALA A 205 -13.96 -2.05 33.88
C ALA A 205 -15.45 -1.87 34.29
N GLY A 206 -15.80 -0.65 34.70
CA GLY A 206 -17.13 -0.22 35.15
C GLY A 206 -18.07 0.21 34.01
N ALA A 207 -19.35 0.28 34.37
CA ALA A 207 -20.55 0.17 33.54
C ALA A 207 -20.92 1.39 32.67
N ALA A 208 -21.51 1.09 31.50
CA ALA A 208 -22.37 1.98 30.72
C ALA A 208 -23.58 1.16 30.18
N GLU A 209 -24.72 1.84 30.00
CA GLU A 209 -26.10 1.33 29.88
C GLU A 209 -26.32 0.09 29.00
N ALA A 210 -27.22 -0.80 29.47
CA ALA A 210 -27.44 -2.12 28.91
C ALA A 210 -28.15 -2.07 27.52
N PRO A 211 -27.55 -2.65 26.47
CA PRO A 211 -28.18 -2.79 25.15
C PRO A 211 -29.37 -3.76 25.20
N SER A 212 -30.31 -3.63 24.27
CA SER A 212 -31.44 -4.56 24.16
C SER A 212 -30.95 -5.99 23.87
N ALA A 213 -31.69 -7.04 24.25
CA ALA A 213 -31.26 -8.43 24.08
C ALA A 213 -30.86 -8.78 22.63
N ASP A 214 -31.53 -8.21 21.64
CA ASP A 214 -31.23 -8.39 20.21
C ASP A 214 -29.95 -7.65 19.78
N GLU A 215 -29.65 -6.49 20.39
CA GLU A 215 -28.43 -5.73 20.17
C GLU A 215 -27.24 -6.38 20.87
N GLU A 216 -27.45 -6.92 22.07
CA GLU A 216 -26.46 -7.67 22.83
C GLU A 216 -26.09 -8.96 22.10
N GLU A 217 -27.07 -9.68 21.54
CA GLU A 217 -26.82 -10.88 20.74
C GLU A 217 -26.14 -10.55 19.40
N THR A 218 -26.52 -9.45 18.75
CA THR A 218 -25.86 -8.98 17.51
C THR A 218 -24.43 -8.51 17.78
N ALA A 219 -24.19 -7.83 18.91
CA ALA A 219 -22.86 -7.39 19.34
C ALA A 219 -21.99 -8.59 19.73
N ALA A 220 -22.54 -9.56 20.46
CA ALA A 220 -21.86 -10.80 20.82
C ALA A 220 -21.50 -11.62 19.58
N PHE A 221 -22.39 -11.70 18.59
CA PHE A 221 -22.11 -12.35 17.31
C PHE A 221 -20.97 -11.66 16.56
N LYS A 222 -21.02 -10.33 16.43
CA LYS A 222 -19.93 -9.56 15.79
C LYS A 222 -18.60 -9.72 16.54
N ALA A 223 -18.61 -9.70 17.86
CA ALA A 223 -17.44 -9.91 18.69
C ALA A 223 -16.86 -11.33 18.52
N ALA A 224 -17.72 -12.36 18.44
CA ALA A 224 -17.31 -13.74 18.18
C ALA A 224 -16.68 -13.91 16.79
N VAL A 225 -17.26 -13.29 15.75
CA VAL A 225 -16.71 -13.27 14.39
C VAL A 225 -15.35 -12.59 14.35
N GLN A 226 -15.22 -11.41 14.98
CA GLN A 226 -13.94 -10.67 15.04
C GLN A 226 -12.86 -11.44 15.81
N ARG A 227 -13.22 -12.04 16.95
CA ARG A 227 -12.30 -12.91 17.71
C ARG A 227 -11.86 -14.11 16.86
N GLY A 228 -12.80 -14.75 16.15
CA GLY A 228 -12.51 -15.87 15.26
C GLY A 228 -11.53 -15.47 14.14
N ILE A 229 -11.75 -14.34 13.46
CA ILE A 229 -10.84 -13.83 12.43
C ILE A 229 -9.43 -13.57 13.00
N GLY A 230 -9.34 -13.01 14.22
CA GLY A 230 -8.08 -12.78 14.91
C GLY A 230 -7.33 -14.08 15.24
N VAL A 231 -8.01 -15.07 15.82
CA VAL A 231 -7.43 -16.39 16.14
C VAL A 231 -6.95 -17.09 14.87
N LEU A 232 -7.78 -17.14 13.82
CA LEU A 232 -7.44 -17.81 12.57
C LEU A 232 -6.28 -17.12 11.85
N THR A 233 -6.21 -15.79 11.90
CA THR A 233 -5.07 -15.04 11.33
C THR A 233 -3.77 -15.34 12.07
N ARG A 234 -3.80 -15.52 13.39
CA ARG A 234 -2.63 -15.95 14.16
C ARG A 234 -2.20 -17.37 13.81
N VAL A 235 -3.14 -18.30 13.61
CA VAL A 235 -2.83 -19.67 13.17
C VAL A 235 -2.22 -19.70 11.77
N LEU A 236 -2.72 -18.86 10.85
CA LEU A 236 -2.13 -18.73 9.51
C LEU A 236 -0.69 -18.16 9.53
N GLY A 237 -0.29 -17.50 10.62
CA GLY A 237 1.08 -17.05 10.84
C GLY A 237 1.97 -18.04 11.61
N VAL A 238 1.46 -19.22 11.97
CA VAL A 238 2.27 -20.25 12.64
C VAL A 238 3.20 -20.92 11.62
N VAL A 239 4.45 -21.12 12.00
CA VAL A 239 5.44 -21.87 11.23
C VAL A 239 5.96 -23.03 12.05
N HIS A 240 6.25 -24.15 11.38
CA HIS A 240 7.00 -25.24 11.99
C HIS A 240 8.50 -25.00 11.79
N LEU A 241 9.25 -24.92 12.89
CA LEU A 241 10.64 -24.43 12.93
C LEU A 241 11.63 -25.32 12.15
N ASP A 242 11.35 -26.63 12.08
CA ASP A 242 12.24 -27.60 11.44
C ASP A 242 11.78 -28.03 10.04
N ASP A 243 10.48 -27.90 9.76
CA ASP A 243 9.84 -28.45 8.56
C ASP A 243 8.75 -27.48 8.09
N PRO A 244 9.09 -26.52 7.22
CA PRO A 244 8.14 -25.55 6.70
C PRO A 244 6.96 -26.18 5.94
N ALA A 245 7.08 -27.44 5.51
CA ALA A 245 6.06 -28.20 4.81
C ALA A 245 5.31 -29.19 5.72
N PHE A 246 5.41 -29.04 7.06
CA PHE A 246 4.84 -29.96 8.03
C PHE A 246 3.33 -30.21 7.78
N PRO A 247 2.92 -31.41 7.30
CA PRO A 247 1.59 -31.61 6.72
C PRO A 247 0.44 -31.31 7.68
N ALA A 248 0.58 -31.68 8.96
CA ALA A 248 -0.47 -31.45 9.95
C ALA A 248 -0.69 -29.95 10.26
N LEU A 249 0.34 -29.11 10.12
CA LEU A 249 0.19 -27.66 10.25
C LEU A 249 -0.44 -27.07 8.99
N LEU A 250 -0.04 -27.52 7.80
CA LEU A 250 -0.64 -27.08 6.54
C LEU A 250 -2.14 -27.43 6.46
N GLU A 251 -2.53 -28.64 6.87
CA GLU A 251 -3.94 -29.04 6.97
C GLU A 251 -4.72 -28.19 7.99
N CYS A 252 -4.10 -27.87 9.14
CA CYS A 252 -4.67 -26.96 10.11
C CYS A 252 -4.86 -25.56 9.51
N GLN A 253 -3.87 -25.03 8.79
CA GLN A 253 -3.92 -23.71 8.16
C GLN A 253 -4.92 -23.64 7.00
N ALA A 254 -5.07 -24.71 6.21
CA ALA A 254 -6.10 -24.80 5.19
C ALA A 254 -7.51 -24.69 5.82
N LYS A 255 -7.78 -25.48 6.87
CA LYS A 255 -9.04 -25.38 7.64
C LYS A 255 -9.22 -23.99 8.26
N ALA A 256 -8.14 -23.35 8.72
CA ALA A 256 -8.20 -21.99 9.28
C ALA A 256 -8.54 -20.93 8.22
N SER A 257 -7.98 -21.07 7.02
CA SER A 257 -8.22 -20.17 5.87
C SER A 257 -9.67 -20.27 5.40
N GLU A 258 -10.19 -21.49 5.24
CA GLU A 258 -11.59 -21.74 4.85
C GLU A 258 -12.57 -21.14 5.86
N LEU A 259 -12.34 -21.40 7.16
CA LEU A 259 -13.20 -20.86 8.21
C LEU A 259 -13.11 -19.33 8.29
N ARG A 260 -11.92 -18.74 8.08
CA ARG A 260 -11.75 -17.28 8.06
C ARG A 260 -12.51 -16.64 6.91
N LEU A 261 -12.50 -17.27 5.74
CA LEU A 261 -13.27 -16.82 4.58
C LEU A 261 -14.78 -16.95 4.83
N ALA A 262 -15.23 -18.04 5.47
CA ALA A 262 -16.63 -18.22 5.85
C ALA A 262 -17.10 -17.15 6.85
N LEU A 263 -16.31 -16.85 7.89
CA LEU A 263 -16.59 -15.80 8.87
C LEU A 263 -16.60 -14.40 8.25
N SER A 264 -15.68 -14.13 7.31
CA SER A 264 -15.61 -12.84 6.60
C SER A 264 -16.84 -12.60 5.71
N ARG A 265 -17.42 -13.66 5.13
CA ARG A 265 -18.67 -13.58 4.35
C ARG A 265 -19.91 -13.50 5.25
N ALA A 266 -19.90 -14.17 6.39
CA ALA A 266 -20.99 -14.13 7.37
C ALA A 266 -21.16 -12.75 8.04
N GLY A 267 -20.11 -11.91 8.07
CA GLY A 267 -20.17 -10.56 8.64
C GLY A 267 -21.15 -9.61 7.94
N GLY A 268 -21.64 -9.94 6.74
CA GLY A 268 -22.54 -9.11 5.94
C GLY A 268 -24.03 -9.50 5.92
N GLU A 269 -24.38 -10.74 6.25
CA GLU A 269 -25.77 -11.24 6.22
C GLU A 269 -26.10 -11.93 7.55
N ARG A 270 -27.19 -11.54 8.23
CA ARG A 270 -27.73 -12.31 9.37
C ARG A 270 -28.08 -13.73 8.89
N ARG A 271 -27.17 -14.69 9.08
CA ARG A 271 -27.44 -16.13 8.95
C ARG A 271 -27.31 -16.81 10.31
N GLY A 272 -28.39 -16.73 11.08
CA GLY A 272 -28.96 -17.79 11.93
C GLY A 272 -28.14 -18.49 13.03
N ALA A 273 -26.82 -18.32 13.15
CA ALA A 273 -26.01 -19.02 14.15
C ALA A 273 -25.83 -18.13 15.41
N PRO A 274 -26.13 -18.63 16.63
CA PRO A 274 -25.86 -17.89 17.86
C PRO A 274 -24.35 -17.68 18.05
N ALA A 275 -23.96 -16.59 18.73
CA ALA A 275 -22.55 -16.24 18.98
C ALA A 275 -21.75 -17.41 19.59
N LYS A 276 -22.40 -18.22 20.43
CA LYS A 276 -21.82 -19.43 21.03
C LYS A 276 -21.39 -20.47 19.98
N GLU A 277 -22.19 -20.67 18.94
CA GLU A 277 -21.87 -21.60 17.86
C GLU A 277 -20.66 -21.12 17.05
N VAL A 278 -20.56 -19.80 16.81
CA VAL A 278 -19.40 -19.19 16.14
C VAL A 278 -18.11 -19.39 16.96
N LEU A 279 -18.17 -19.26 18.28
CA LEU A 279 -17.04 -19.52 19.17
C LEU A 279 -16.59 -21.00 19.08
N GLU A 280 -17.53 -21.93 18.98
CA GLU A 280 -17.24 -23.36 18.85
C GLU A 280 -16.53 -23.70 17.53
N TRP A 281 -16.79 -22.97 16.44
CA TRP A 281 -16.15 -23.21 15.15
C TRP A 281 -14.63 -23.00 15.18
N PHE A 282 -14.13 -22.00 15.93
CA PHE A 282 -12.69 -21.71 15.99
C PHE A 282 -12.02 -22.17 17.30
N ALA A 283 -12.76 -22.72 18.26
CA ALA A 283 -12.23 -23.17 19.55
C ALA A 283 -11.04 -24.14 19.45
N PRO A 284 -10.96 -25.10 18.51
CA PRO A 284 -9.79 -25.96 18.38
C PRO A 284 -8.51 -25.19 18.00
N PHE A 285 -8.63 -24.13 17.20
CA PHE A 285 -7.51 -23.28 16.77
C PHE A 285 -6.99 -22.41 17.92
N GLU A 286 -7.91 -21.88 18.73
CA GLU A 286 -7.57 -21.17 19.97
C GLU A 286 -6.85 -22.10 20.96
N THR A 287 -7.35 -23.33 21.11
CA THR A 287 -6.74 -24.39 21.94
C THR A 287 -5.31 -24.71 21.47
N LEU A 288 -5.06 -24.77 20.17
CA LEU A 288 -3.72 -24.96 19.60
C LEU A 288 -2.78 -23.80 19.96
N LEU A 289 -3.23 -22.55 19.81
CA LEU A 289 -2.43 -21.38 20.19
C LEU A 289 -2.12 -21.39 21.69
N THR A 290 -3.08 -21.78 22.54
CA THR A 290 -2.85 -21.92 23.99
C THR A 290 -1.81 -23.00 24.28
N LEU A 291 -1.90 -24.20 23.68
CA LEU A 291 -0.90 -25.26 23.83
C LEU A 291 0.50 -24.82 23.41
N MET A 292 0.61 -24.00 22.37
CA MET A 292 1.88 -23.48 21.87
C MET A 292 2.46 -22.37 22.76
N LEU A 293 1.65 -21.38 23.13
CA LEU A 293 2.10 -20.16 23.79
C LEU A 293 2.28 -20.34 25.30
N GLU A 294 1.45 -21.17 25.93
CA GLU A 294 1.46 -21.43 27.37
C GLU A 294 2.12 -22.77 27.72
N ARG A 295 2.88 -23.36 26.79
CA ARG A 295 3.48 -24.68 26.93
C ARG A 295 4.24 -24.89 28.24
N ASN A 296 4.95 -23.86 28.71
CA ASN A 296 5.79 -23.94 29.90
C ASN A 296 5.05 -23.56 31.20
N THR A 297 3.77 -23.18 31.12
CA THR A 297 2.97 -22.68 32.24
C THR A 297 1.70 -23.51 32.53
N LEU A 298 1.34 -24.44 31.64
CA LEU A 298 0.18 -25.31 31.80
C LEU A 298 0.43 -26.44 32.81
N THR A 299 -0.59 -26.77 33.61
CA THR A 299 -0.59 -27.96 34.48
C THR A 299 -0.76 -29.24 33.66
N GLU A 300 -0.32 -30.40 34.18
CA GLU A 300 -0.48 -31.69 33.47
C GLU A 300 -1.94 -32.01 33.15
N GLU A 301 -2.86 -31.75 34.09
CA GLU A 301 -4.29 -31.97 33.89
C GLU A 301 -4.86 -31.06 32.79
N ARG A 302 -4.46 -29.78 32.78
CA ARG A 302 -4.90 -28.83 31.75
C ARG A 302 -4.31 -29.16 30.39
N TRP A 303 -3.05 -29.59 30.35
CA TRP A 303 -2.39 -30.06 29.14
C TRP A 303 -3.13 -31.24 28.51
N ALA A 304 -3.50 -32.26 29.31
CA ALA A 304 -4.21 -33.44 28.82
C ALA A 304 -5.59 -33.10 28.21
N GLN A 305 -6.29 -32.11 28.75
CA GLN A 305 -7.58 -31.64 28.21
C GLN A 305 -7.41 -30.92 26.86
N LEU A 306 -6.41 -30.06 26.73
CA LEU A 306 -6.15 -29.30 25.51
C LEU A 306 -5.56 -30.22 24.41
N ASP A 307 -4.67 -31.15 24.78
CA ASP A 307 -4.11 -32.18 23.90
C ASP A 307 -5.21 -32.97 23.18
N ALA A 308 -6.17 -33.50 23.95
CA ALA A 308 -7.26 -34.31 23.39
C ALA A 308 -8.12 -33.52 22.38
N THR A 309 -8.29 -32.22 22.61
CA THR A 309 -9.08 -31.33 21.74
C THR A 309 -8.35 -31.06 20.43
N VAL A 310 -7.06 -30.72 20.47
CA VAL A 310 -6.25 -30.48 19.26
C VAL A 310 -5.98 -31.77 18.50
N ALA A 311 -5.73 -32.88 19.19
CA ALA A 311 -5.53 -34.19 18.58
C ALA A 311 -6.78 -34.64 17.80
N ARG A 312 -7.98 -34.35 18.31
CA ARG A 312 -9.25 -34.67 17.65
C ARG A 312 -9.48 -33.80 16.41
N ALA A 313 -9.11 -32.52 16.44
CA ALA A 313 -9.39 -31.58 15.35
C ALA A 313 -8.34 -31.60 14.22
N PHE A 314 -7.06 -31.76 14.57
CA PHE A 314 -5.92 -31.60 13.65
C PHE A 314 -4.92 -32.76 13.69
N GLY A 315 -5.18 -33.78 14.51
CA GLY A 315 -4.32 -34.96 14.63
C GLY A 315 -3.20 -34.83 15.66
N ARG A 316 -2.72 -35.99 16.13
CA ARG A 316 -1.62 -36.13 17.08
C ARG A 316 -0.29 -35.47 16.64
N PRO A 317 0.09 -35.46 15.34
CA PRO A 317 1.36 -34.85 14.92
C PRO A 317 1.48 -33.37 15.30
N LEU A 318 0.39 -32.60 15.19
CA LEU A 318 0.38 -31.19 15.51
C LEU A 318 0.55 -30.94 17.02
N VAL A 319 -0.07 -31.79 17.84
CA VAL A 319 0.10 -31.74 19.29
C VAL A 319 1.53 -32.08 19.70
N ASN A 320 2.12 -33.10 19.07
CA ASN A 320 3.52 -33.46 19.31
C ASN A 320 4.49 -32.33 18.93
N ALA A 321 4.22 -31.63 17.83
CA ALA A 321 5.02 -30.48 17.41
C ALA A 321 4.89 -29.31 18.39
N ALA A 322 3.68 -29.01 18.88
CA ALA A 322 3.44 -28.02 19.94
C ALA A 322 4.16 -28.40 21.25
N ALA A 323 4.02 -29.64 21.69
CA ALA A 323 4.68 -30.19 22.88
C ALA A 323 6.20 -30.05 22.82
N ARG A 324 6.79 -30.27 21.65
CA ARG A 324 8.23 -30.14 21.41
C ARG A 324 8.69 -28.70 21.17
N GLY A 325 7.76 -27.73 21.12
CA GLY A 325 8.06 -26.32 20.84
C GLY A 325 8.59 -26.09 19.43
N ARG A 326 8.19 -26.93 18.48
CA ARG A 326 8.57 -26.81 17.07
C ARG A 326 7.60 -25.94 16.27
N LEU A 327 6.60 -25.36 16.91
CA LEU A 327 5.67 -24.40 16.30
C LEU A 327 5.93 -22.99 16.86
N SER A 328 6.00 -21.99 15.99
CA SER A 328 6.30 -20.60 16.34
C SER A 328 5.43 -19.62 15.58
N THR A 329 5.15 -18.45 16.16
CA THR A 329 4.46 -17.31 15.52
C THR A 329 5.44 -16.20 15.10
N SER A 330 6.75 -16.41 15.26
CA SER A 330 7.81 -15.42 14.97
C SER A 330 8.69 -15.87 13.82
N ALA A 331 8.85 -15.02 12.80
CA ALA A 331 9.86 -15.18 11.78
C ALA A 331 11.23 -14.79 12.35
N ALA A 332 12.15 -15.78 12.35
CA ALA A 332 13.57 -15.71 12.70
C ALA A 332 13.97 -15.73 14.20
N GLU A 333 14.41 -16.92 14.64
CA GLU A 333 15.76 -17.18 15.15
C GLU A 333 16.00 -18.69 15.11
N LYS A 334 16.93 -19.16 14.27
CA LYS A 334 17.41 -20.56 14.29
C LYS A 334 18.79 -20.59 14.96
N PRO A 335 19.04 -21.60 15.80
CA PRO A 335 20.32 -22.29 15.80
C PRO A 335 20.13 -23.68 15.18
N VAL A 336 21.00 -24.00 14.23
CA VAL A 336 21.13 -25.33 13.63
C VAL A 336 21.76 -26.29 14.64
N SER A 337 21.23 -27.51 14.75
CA SER A 337 22.04 -28.68 15.08
C SER A 337 21.52 -29.93 14.37
N ALA A 338 22.48 -30.74 13.94
CA ALA A 338 22.35 -31.90 13.06
C ALA A 338 21.72 -33.12 13.74
N GLU A 339 21.41 -34.14 12.93
CA GLU A 339 20.84 -35.46 13.26
C GLU A 339 19.32 -35.58 13.12
N THR A 340 18.82 -35.74 11.89
CA THR A 340 17.86 -36.82 11.54
C THR A 340 17.61 -36.86 10.03
N ALA A 341 18.69 -36.98 9.26
CA ALA A 341 18.61 -37.62 7.96
C ALA A 341 18.54 -39.13 8.19
N ARG A 342 17.32 -39.69 8.31
CA ARG A 342 17.06 -41.13 8.06
C ARG A 342 15.56 -41.46 8.11
N GLU A 343 15.13 -42.17 7.05
CA GLU A 343 13.85 -42.89 6.88
C GLU A 343 12.60 -42.01 6.66
N ARG A 344 11.71 -42.24 5.68
CA ARG A 344 11.42 -43.41 4.84
C ARG A 344 10.50 -42.99 3.67
N ALA A 345 10.59 -43.75 2.58
CA ALA A 345 9.85 -43.65 1.32
C ALA A 345 8.36 -44.09 1.38
N LYS A 346 7.50 -43.56 0.48
CA LYS A 346 6.83 -44.22 -0.69
C LYS A 346 5.51 -43.53 -1.15
N GLU A 347 5.35 -43.40 -2.47
CA GLU A 347 4.20 -42.95 -3.32
C GLU A 347 3.01 -43.96 -3.42
N PRO A 348 1.95 -43.77 -4.28
CA PRO A 348 0.97 -42.67 -4.44
C PRO A 348 -0.51 -43.19 -4.59
N GLU A 349 -1.61 -42.41 -4.60
CA GLU A 349 -2.40 -41.82 -5.75
C GLU A 349 -3.93 -41.89 -5.40
N PRO A 350 -4.94 -41.30 -6.13
CA PRO A 350 -5.19 -39.97 -6.76
C PRO A 350 -6.54 -39.31 -6.25
N VAL A 351 -6.95 -38.04 -6.52
CA VAL A 351 -7.72 -37.53 -7.71
C VAL A 351 -8.24 -36.06 -7.45
N VAL A 352 -7.89 -35.11 -8.36
CA VAL A 352 -8.65 -34.00 -9.04
C VAL A 352 -9.54 -33.00 -8.24
N GLU A 353 -9.57 -31.67 -8.43
CA GLU A 353 -8.76 -30.59 -9.03
C GLU A 353 -9.34 -29.25 -8.51
N ALA A 354 -8.50 -28.37 -7.97
CA ALA A 354 -8.74 -26.92 -7.94
C ALA A 354 -7.39 -26.25 -8.18
N ARG A 355 -7.31 -25.37 -9.19
CA ARG A 355 -6.09 -24.82 -9.78
C ARG A 355 -5.23 -24.07 -8.76
N SER A 356 -4.39 -24.84 -8.07
CA SER A 356 -3.28 -24.44 -7.22
C SER A 356 -2.00 -24.66 -8.03
N SER A 357 -1.08 -23.70 -7.98
CA SER A 357 0.29 -23.85 -8.48
C SER A 357 1.02 -24.94 -7.70
N VAL A 358 0.79 -26.20 -8.06
CA VAL A 358 1.59 -27.33 -7.59
C VAL A 358 2.76 -27.50 -8.56
N ALA A 359 3.78 -26.66 -8.36
CA ALA A 359 5.15 -27.01 -8.68
C ALA A 359 5.89 -26.95 -7.35
N GLY A 360 6.24 -28.11 -6.79
CA GLY A 360 7.09 -28.17 -5.60
C GLY A 360 8.34 -27.33 -5.85
N ALA A 361 8.57 -26.32 -5.02
CA ALA A 361 9.77 -25.50 -5.07
C ALA A 361 10.98 -26.35 -4.64
N LEU A 362 11.43 -27.22 -5.55
CA LEU A 362 12.80 -27.68 -5.57
C LEU A 362 13.69 -26.43 -5.56
N ALA A 363 14.73 -26.46 -4.73
CA ALA A 363 15.68 -25.37 -4.64
C ALA A 363 16.14 -24.95 -6.05
N PRO A 364 16.22 -23.63 -6.35
CA PRO A 364 16.76 -23.15 -7.61
C PRO A 364 18.12 -23.83 -7.88
N PRO A 365 18.35 -24.36 -9.09
CA PRO A 365 19.63 -24.99 -9.39
C PRO A 365 20.76 -23.97 -9.23
N PRO A 366 21.96 -24.39 -8.78
CA PRO A 366 23.11 -23.50 -8.78
C PRO A 366 23.40 -23.03 -10.22
N LEU A 367 23.86 -21.79 -10.35
CA LEU A 367 24.24 -21.23 -11.65
C LEU A 367 25.46 -22.00 -12.20
N ASP A 368 25.34 -22.57 -13.40
CA ASP A 368 26.46 -23.23 -14.11
C ASP A 368 27.59 -22.22 -14.38
N GLU A 369 28.85 -22.62 -14.16
CA GLU A 369 30.03 -21.74 -14.33
C GLU A 369 30.13 -21.12 -15.72
N ARG A 370 29.67 -21.82 -16.77
CA ARG A 370 29.67 -21.28 -18.13
C ARG A 370 28.56 -20.24 -18.31
N ALA A 371 27.40 -20.46 -17.70
CA ALA A 371 26.29 -19.52 -17.69
C ALA A 371 26.63 -18.26 -16.88
N ALA A 372 27.49 -18.36 -15.87
CA ALA A 372 28.03 -17.22 -15.14
C ALA A 372 28.85 -16.25 -16.02
N GLY A 373 29.38 -16.73 -17.16
CA GLY A 373 30.04 -15.89 -18.16
C GLY A 373 29.09 -14.98 -18.96
N VAL A 374 27.78 -15.23 -18.93
CA VAL A 374 26.77 -14.41 -19.59
C VAL A 374 26.23 -13.40 -18.58
N ARG A 375 26.83 -12.20 -18.52
CA ARG A 375 26.61 -11.22 -17.43
C ARG A 375 25.14 -10.89 -17.15
N TRP A 376 24.32 -10.66 -18.19
CA TRP A 376 22.90 -10.31 -18.01
C TRP A 376 22.10 -11.48 -17.43
N TRP A 377 22.39 -12.71 -17.88
CA TRP A 377 21.76 -13.92 -17.38
C TRP A 377 22.19 -14.20 -15.95
N ALA A 378 23.49 -14.11 -15.67
CA ALA A 378 24.05 -14.35 -14.35
C ALA A 378 23.43 -13.41 -13.30
N GLY A 379 23.28 -12.12 -13.61
CA GLY A 379 22.63 -11.15 -12.73
C GLY A 379 21.17 -11.50 -12.45
N ALA A 380 20.37 -11.69 -13.51
CA ALA A 380 18.94 -12.01 -13.39
C ALA A 380 18.71 -13.34 -12.65
N TYR A 381 19.47 -14.39 -13.00
CA TYR A 381 19.35 -15.70 -12.40
C TYR A 381 19.78 -15.72 -10.93
N ALA A 382 20.87 -15.02 -10.58
CA ALA A 382 21.30 -14.90 -9.19
C ALA A 382 20.22 -14.24 -8.33
N ALA A 383 19.65 -13.13 -8.80
CA ALA A 383 18.54 -12.47 -8.11
C ALA A 383 17.31 -13.38 -8.00
N TRP A 384 16.93 -14.08 -9.07
CA TRP A 384 15.82 -15.03 -9.07
C TRP A 384 16.02 -16.17 -8.05
N SER A 385 17.22 -16.76 -8.03
CA SER A 385 17.56 -17.86 -7.13
C SER A 385 17.62 -17.47 -5.65
N GLN A 386 17.89 -16.19 -5.34
CA GLN A 386 17.83 -15.65 -3.99
C GLN A 386 16.39 -15.29 -3.59
N TRP A 387 15.62 -14.72 -4.50
CA TRP A 387 14.25 -14.30 -4.24
C TRP A 387 13.27 -15.48 -4.15
N LYS A 388 13.34 -16.48 -5.04
CA LYS A 388 12.36 -17.58 -5.11
C LYS A 388 12.21 -18.35 -3.78
N PRO A 389 13.29 -18.68 -3.04
CA PRO A 389 13.19 -19.33 -1.73
C PRO A 389 12.79 -18.39 -0.59
N SER A 390 12.86 -17.07 -0.78
CA SER A 390 12.52 -16.08 0.27
C SER A 390 11.03 -16.07 0.62
N GLY A 391 10.16 -16.54 -0.29
CA GLY A 391 8.71 -16.48 -0.12
C GLY A 391 8.11 -15.06 -0.19
N LEU A 392 8.92 -14.03 -0.50
CA LEU A 392 8.43 -12.68 -0.72
C LEU A 392 7.49 -12.64 -1.93
N ALA A 393 6.32 -12.04 -1.76
CA ALA A 393 5.35 -11.94 -2.87
C ALA A 393 5.91 -11.09 -4.02
N TRP A 394 5.68 -11.55 -5.26
CA TRP A 394 6.17 -10.91 -6.49
C TRP A 394 5.84 -9.42 -6.56
N ALA A 395 4.63 -9.02 -6.16
CA ALA A 395 4.22 -7.61 -6.19
C ALA A 395 5.05 -6.70 -5.28
N HIS A 396 5.58 -7.21 -4.16
CA HIS A 396 6.49 -6.44 -3.30
C HIS A 396 7.86 -6.29 -3.96
N ALA A 397 8.37 -7.38 -4.54
CA ALA A 397 9.67 -7.40 -5.19
C ALA A 397 9.67 -6.52 -6.46
N LEU A 398 8.60 -6.57 -7.25
CA LEU A 398 8.39 -5.67 -8.38
C LEU A 398 8.45 -4.20 -7.97
N ARG A 399 7.72 -3.80 -6.91
CA ARG A 399 7.75 -2.41 -6.43
C ARG A 399 9.15 -1.99 -6.01
N ALA A 400 9.87 -2.86 -5.29
CA ALA A 400 11.24 -2.58 -4.88
C ALA A 400 12.19 -2.38 -6.07
N GLU A 401 12.12 -3.26 -7.08
CA GLU A 401 12.97 -3.17 -8.27
C GLU A 401 12.63 -1.97 -9.15
N VAL A 402 11.35 -1.69 -9.38
CA VAL A 402 10.94 -0.52 -10.17
C VAL A 402 11.26 0.78 -9.42
N SER A 403 11.22 0.81 -8.09
CA SER A 403 11.69 1.99 -7.34
C SER A 403 13.21 2.14 -7.38
N ARG A 404 13.96 1.04 -7.47
CA ARG A 404 15.42 1.03 -7.51
C ARG A 404 15.98 1.33 -8.89
N PHE A 405 15.42 0.68 -9.91
CA PHE A 405 15.73 0.84 -11.34
C PHE A 405 14.47 1.19 -12.14
N PRO A 406 13.94 2.40 -12.03
CA PRO A 406 12.70 2.73 -12.74
C PRO A 406 12.73 2.71 -14.29
N TYR A 407 13.87 2.42 -14.93
CA TYR A 407 14.12 2.32 -16.36
C TYR A 407 14.39 0.86 -16.73
N LEU A 408 14.20 -0.04 -15.76
CA LEU A 408 14.38 -1.49 -15.88
C LEU A 408 13.79 -2.00 -17.18
N LEU A 409 12.51 -1.71 -17.43
CA LEU A 409 11.81 -2.19 -18.62
C LEU A 409 12.17 -1.45 -19.91
N SER A 410 12.99 -0.40 -19.83
CA SER A 410 13.39 0.39 -20.99
C SER A 410 14.60 -0.16 -21.73
N VAL A 411 15.36 -1.06 -21.11
CA VAL A 411 16.62 -1.61 -21.62
C VAL A 411 16.39 -3.03 -22.16
N HIS A 412 17.00 -3.37 -23.30
CA HIS A 412 16.94 -4.75 -23.80
C HIS A 412 17.62 -5.68 -22.79
N ILE A 413 16.99 -6.81 -22.42
CA ILE A 413 17.50 -7.72 -21.38
C ILE A 413 18.98 -8.10 -21.58
N ARG A 414 19.43 -8.30 -22.83
CA ARG A 414 20.81 -8.68 -23.14
C ARG A 414 21.83 -7.56 -22.91
N ALA A 415 21.38 -6.30 -22.91
CA ALA A 415 22.21 -5.11 -22.69
C ALA A 415 22.22 -4.67 -21.21
N THR A 416 21.34 -5.22 -20.37
CA THR A 416 21.18 -4.79 -18.95
C THR A 416 22.45 -4.88 -18.12
N ALA A 417 23.38 -5.76 -18.48
CA ALA A 417 24.66 -5.89 -17.79
C ALA A 417 25.57 -4.65 -17.95
N ASP A 418 25.31 -3.81 -18.95
CA ASP A 418 26.13 -2.62 -19.23
C ASP A 418 25.62 -1.38 -18.48
N TYR A 419 24.56 -1.53 -17.66
CA TYR A 419 23.92 -0.47 -16.89
C TYR A 419 24.05 -0.72 -15.39
N ASP A 420 24.11 0.35 -14.60
CA ASP A 420 24.21 0.34 -13.13
C ASP A 420 25.28 -0.64 -12.60
N ASP A 421 26.47 -0.65 -13.19
CA ASP A 421 27.54 -1.60 -12.85
C ASP A 421 27.12 -3.08 -12.93
N GLY A 422 26.18 -3.39 -13.82
CA GLY A 422 25.59 -4.71 -14.02
C GLY A 422 24.46 -5.07 -13.05
N GLN A 423 24.08 -4.16 -12.13
CA GLN A 423 23.02 -4.39 -11.16
C GLN A 423 21.62 -4.42 -11.82
N LEU A 424 21.42 -3.69 -12.92
CA LEU A 424 20.14 -3.65 -13.64
C LEU A 424 19.70 -5.04 -14.12
N ALA A 425 20.66 -5.88 -14.52
CA ALA A 425 20.40 -7.26 -14.92
C ALA A 425 19.67 -8.05 -13.83
N GLY A 426 19.95 -7.76 -12.54
CA GLY A 426 19.28 -8.39 -11.41
C GLY A 426 17.77 -8.19 -11.43
N GLY A 427 17.28 -6.99 -11.76
CA GLY A 427 15.84 -6.68 -11.78
C GLY A 427 15.04 -7.51 -12.79
N TYR A 428 15.69 -8.06 -13.82
CA TYR A 428 15.06 -8.96 -14.80
C TYR A 428 14.75 -10.36 -14.26
N PHE A 429 15.06 -10.66 -12.99
CA PHE A 429 14.49 -11.83 -12.31
C PHE A 429 12.96 -11.86 -12.37
N LEU A 430 12.33 -10.68 -12.43
CA LEU A 430 10.87 -10.53 -12.57
C LEU A 430 10.36 -11.19 -13.85
N LEU A 431 11.12 -11.08 -14.95
CA LEU A 431 10.79 -11.71 -16.23
C LEU A 431 11.09 -13.21 -16.21
N LEU A 432 12.17 -13.63 -15.53
CA LEU A 432 12.46 -15.05 -15.33
C LEU A 432 11.36 -15.75 -14.52
N GLU A 433 10.86 -15.09 -13.46
CA GLU A 433 9.74 -15.59 -12.68
C GLU A 433 8.45 -15.64 -13.48
N HIS A 434 8.20 -14.67 -14.35
CA HIS A 434 7.08 -14.70 -15.28
C HIS A 434 7.16 -15.93 -16.20
N VAL A 435 8.33 -16.18 -16.79
CA VAL A 435 8.56 -17.38 -17.64
C VAL A 435 8.40 -18.67 -16.84
N GLU A 436 8.93 -18.75 -15.62
CA GLU A 436 8.78 -19.92 -14.75
C GLU A 436 7.30 -20.19 -14.40
N ASN A 437 6.47 -19.15 -14.26
CA ASN A 437 5.04 -19.30 -14.01
C ASN A 437 4.27 -19.78 -15.24
N GLU A 438 4.69 -19.35 -16.44
CA GLU A 438 4.11 -19.83 -17.70
C GLU A 438 4.57 -21.26 -18.03
N SER A 439 5.78 -21.63 -17.64
CA SER A 439 6.39 -22.94 -17.87
C SER A 439 7.15 -23.42 -16.62
N PRO A 440 6.44 -24.06 -15.65
CA PRO A 440 7.06 -24.51 -14.42
C PRO A 440 8.23 -25.49 -14.65
N GLY A 441 9.36 -25.23 -13.99
CA GLY A 441 10.60 -26.00 -14.16
C GLY A 441 11.45 -25.57 -15.36
N PHE A 442 11.03 -24.55 -16.10
CA PHE A 442 11.79 -24.01 -17.22
C PHE A 442 13.20 -23.59 -16.80
N MET A 443 13.33 -22.85 -15.70
CA MET A 443 14.62 -22.33 -15.24
C MET A 443 15.63 -23.42 -14.89
N ARG A 444 15.18 -24.65 -14.59
CA ARG A 444 16.07 -25.80 -14.38
C ARG A 444 16.63 -26.36 -15.67
N THR A 445 15.80 -26.44 -16.70
CA THR A 445 16.14 -27.16 -17.93
C THR A 445 16.74 -26.24 -19.00
N VAL A 446 16.53 -24.93 -18.89
CA VAL A 446 17.00 -23.94 -19.88
C VAL A 446 18.52 -23.95 -20.05
N ILE A 447 19.29 -24.05 -18.95
CA ILE A 447 20.76 -24.10 -19.05
C ILE A 447 21.18 -25.38 -19.74
N GLU A 448 20.67 -26.54 -19.31
CA GLU A 448 20.99 -27.85 -19.92
C GLU A 448 20.70 -27.87 -21.43
N ARG A 449 19.60 -27.26 -21.86
CA ARG A 449 19.22 -27.11 -23.27
C ARG A 449 20.08 -26.10 -24.03
N ALA A 450 20.67 -25.14 -23.33
CA ALA A 450 21.61 -24.18 -23.92
C ALA A 450 23.03 -24.76 -24.08
N LEU A 451 23.35 -25.84 -23.35
CA LEU A 451 24.65 -26.50 -23.43
C LEU A 451 24.85 -27.22 -24.78
N GLY A 452 26.00 -26.99 -25.41
CA GLY A 452 26.41 -27.71 -26.63
C GLY A 452 26.42 -26.87 -27.91
N GLU A 453 25.90 -25.64 -27.87
CA GLU A 453 25.87 -24.72 -29.01
C GLU A 453 26.89 -23.56 -28.85
N ALA A 454 27.38 -23.02 -29.96
CA ALA A 454 28.28 -21.87 -29.93
C ALA A 454 27.50 -20.59 -29.57
N GLY A 455 27.97 -19.85 -28.55
CA GLY A 455 27.33 -18.61 -28.11
C GLY A 455 26.19 -18.82 -27.11
N LEU A 456 26.55 -19.08 -25.84
CA LEU A 456 25.60 -19.38 -24.76
C LEU A 456 24.60 -18.25 -24.50
N GLY A 457 25.02 -16.98 -24.57
CA GLY A 457 24.15 -15.82 -24.33
C GLY A 457 23.00 -15.69 -25.32
N PRO A 458 23.25 -15.63 -26.65
CA PRO A 458 22.20 -15.67 -27.67
C PRO A 458 21.28 -16.88 -27.55
N ARG A 459 21.83 -18.05 -27.22
CA ARG A 459 21.04 -19.27 -27.05
C ARG A 459 20.09 -19.20 -25.86
N LEU A 460 20.55 -18.74 -24.69
CA LEU A 460 19.70 -18.53 -23.52
C LEU A 460 18.56 -17.55 -23.82
N TYR A 461 18.84 -16.49 -24.58
CA TYR A 461 17.82 -15.54 -25.02
C TYR A 461 16.77 -16.19 -25.92
N GLN A 462 17.18 -16.96 -26.93
CA GLN A 462 16.26 -17.68 -27.82
C GLN A 462 15.38 -18.66 -27.05
N LEU A 463 15.94 -19.42 -26.10
CA LEU A 463 15.15 -20.33 -25.28
C LEU A 463 14.11 -19.58 -24.42
N LEU A 464 14.46 -18.43 -23.84
CA LEU A 464 13.47 -17.59 -23.13
C LEU A 464 12.34 -17.12 -24.06
N VAL A 465 12.68 -16.78 -25.31
CA VAL A 465 11.72 -16.29 -26.31
C VAL A 465 10.79 -17.40 -26.79
N ASP A 466 11.36 -18.50 -27.27
CA ASP A 466 10.64 -19.56 -27.96
C ASP A 466 9.98 -20.51 -26.96
N ASP A 467 10.78 -21.11 -26.08
CA ASP A 467 10.30 -22.09 -25.11
C ASP A 467 9.67 -21.43 -23.88
N GLY A 468 10.21 -20.29 -23.45
CA GLY A 468 9.64 -19.46 -22.40
C GLY A 468 8.44 -18.61 -22.86
N ARG A 469 8.12 -18.65 -24.17
CA ARG A 469 6.94 -18.02 -24.78
C ARG A 469 6.84 -16.52 -24.50
N LEU A 470 7.97 -15.82 -24.44
CA LEU A 470 7.96 -14.37 -24.17
C LEU A 470 7.31 -13.59 -25.30
N ARG A 471 7.39 -14.04 -26.56
CA ARG A 471 6.72 -13.36 -27.68
C ARG A 471 5.21 -13.26 -27.45
N GLU A 472 4.59 -14.31 -26.89
CA GLU A 472 3.16 -14.34 -26.60
C GLU A 472 2.80 -13.72 -25.25
N THR A 473 3.68 -13.86 -24.25
CA THR A 473 3.35 -13.55 -22.85
C THR A 473 3.94 -12.23 -22.35
N TYR A 474 4.78 -11.54 -23.14
CA TYR A 474 5.34 -10.25 -22.74
C TYR A 474 4.24 -9.20 -22.48
N ALA A 475 3.16 -9.22 -23.28
CA ALA A 475 2.03 -8.33 -23.06
C ALA A 475 1.36 -8.55 -21.68
N SER A 476 1.19 -9.80 -21.23
CA SER A 476 0.60 -10.08 -19.90
C SER A 476 1.56 -9.73 -18.77
N PHE A 477 2.87 -9.93 -18.97
CA PHE A 477 3.88 -9.43 -18.04
C PHE A 477 3.77 -7.92 -17.83
N VAL A 478 3.69 -7.14 -18.92
CA VAL A 478 3.54 -5.68 -18.85
C VAL A 478 2.24 -5.27 -18.16
N ARG A 479 1.13 -5.98 -18.44
CA ARG A 479 -0.16 -5.78 -17.76
C ARG A 479 -0.02 -5.90 -16.24
N ASP A 480 0.67 -6.94 -15.77
CA ASP A 480 0.83 -7.20 -14.35
C ASP A 480 1.75 -6.16 -13.69
N VAL A 481 2.77 -5.68 -14.44
CA VAL A 481 3.62 -4.58 -13.98
C VAL A 481 2.85 -3.28 -13.82
N ILE A 482 2.13 -2.82 -14.87
CA ILE A 482 1.38 -1.57 -14.82
C ILE A 482 0.28 -1.62 -13.75
N GLN A 483 -0.31 -2.80 -13.52
CA GLN A 483 -1.29 -3.03 -12.47
C GLN A 483 -0.71 -2.98 -11.05
N VAL A 484 0.60 -3.13 -10.85
CA VAL A 484 1.19 -3.12 -9.51
C VAL A 484 1.93 -1.81 -9.22
N ALA A 485 2.53 -1.18 -10.23
CA ALA A 485 3.41 -0.02 -10.06
C ALA A 485 2.70 1.35 -9.90
N ILE A 486 1.44 1.50 -10.34
CA ILE A 486 0.66 2.76 -10.29
C ILE A 486 -0.04 2.95 -8.90
N PRO A 487 -0.44 4.14 -8.40
CA PRO A 487 -0.40 5.51 -8.96
C PRO A 487 0.85 6.31 -8.62
N THR A 488 1.82 5.68 -7.97
CA THR A 488 3.20 6.14 -7.87
C THR A 488 4.00 5.63 -9.06
N PRO A 489 3.95 6.23 -10.26
CA PRO A 489 5.15 6.26 -11.06
C PRO A 489 6.07 7.29 -10.40
N GLY A 490 6.53 7.02 -9.18
CA GLY A 490 7.75 7.64 -8.73
C GLY A 490 8.81 7.01 -9.61
N MET A 491 9.10 7.70 -10.73
CA MET A 491 10.09 7.33 -11.75
C MET A 491 9.61 6.16 -12.66
N TRP A 492 9.45 6.19 -13.98
CA TRP A 492 9.82 7.14 -15.02
C TRP A 492 8.86 6.97 -16.21
N ALA A 493 7.97 7.95 -16.46
CA ALA A 493 7.29 8.07 -17.74
C ALA A 493 8.18 8.85 -18.71
N ASP A 494 8.29 8.40 -19.96
CA ASP A 494 9.07 9.08 -21.00
C ASP A 494 8.49 10.46 -21.30
N ALA A 495 7.17 10.55 -21.28
CA ALA A 495 6.46 11.81 -21.30
C ALA A 495 5.17 11.78 -20.49
N GLY A 496 4.79 12.96 -20.00
CA GLY A 496 3.58 13.21 -19.24
C GLY A 496 2.88 14.47 -19.72
N VAL A 497 1.56 14.47 -19.64
CA VAL A 497 0.73 15.65 -19.89
C VAL A 497 0.00 15.98 -18.58
N VAL A 498 0.18 17.19 -18.06
CA VAL A 498 -0.61 17.69 -16.93
C VAL A 498 -1.48 18.83 -17.42
N GLU A 499 -2.78 18.60 -17.43
CA GLU A 499 -3.76 19.58 -17.94
C GLU A 499 -4.36 20.39 -16.79
N SER A 500 -4.36 21.71 -16.92
CA SER A 500 -5.01 22.67 -15.99
C SER A 500 -5.95 23.60 -16.77
N ASP A 501 -6.74 24.42 -16.07
CA ASP A 501 -7.68 25.34 -16.73
C ASP A 501 -6.96 26.33 -17.67
N ASP A 502 -5.81 26.84 -17.25
CA ASP A 502 -5.05 27.93 -17.88
C ASP A 502 -3.83 27.48 -18.68
N ALA A 503 -3.28 26.29 -18.39
CA ALA A 503 -2.10 25.77 -19.08
C ALA A 503 -2.12 24.25 -19.25
N THR A 504 -1.33 23.78 -20.22
CA THR A 504 -0.97 22.38 -20.41
C THR A 504 0.53 22.23 -20.19
N ALA A 505 0.95 21.46 -19.19
CA ALA A 505 2.35 21.16 -18.96
C ALA A 505 2.72 19.85 -19.69
N LEU A 506 3.69 19.93 -20.60
CA LEU A 506 4.31 18.77 -21.22
C LEU A 506 5.58 18.47 -20.46
N ILE A 507 5.62 17.30 -19.83
CA ILE A 507 6.79 16.80 -19.12
C ILE A 507 7.42 15.78 -20.04
N SER A 508 8.69 15.94 -20.36
CA SER A 508 9.46 14.98 -21.15
C SER A 508 10.81 14.79 -20.49
N ARG A 509 11.36 13.58 -20.54
CA ARG A 509 12.76 13.38 -20.14
C ARG A 509 13.64 13.59 -21.35
N SER A 510 14.39 14.69 -21.33
CA SER A 510 15.32 15.04 -22.38
C SER A 510 16.66 14.37 -22.09
N THR A 511 16.91 13.22 -22.72
CA THR A 511 18.20 12.86 -23.34
C THR A 511 18.07 11.52 -24.08
N ALA A 512 18.95 11.28 -25.05
CA ALA A 512 19.13 9.98 -25.71
C ALA A 512 19.61 8.85 -24.75
N THR A 513 19.78 9.16 -23.46
CA THR A 513 20.40 8.29 -22.46
C THR A 513 19.31 7.68 -21.58
N ILE A 514 19.13 6.37 -21.71
CA ILE A 514 18.19 5.63 -20.87
C ILE A 514 18.64 5.74 -19.41
N GLY A 515 17.74 6.19 -18.53
CA GLY A 515 17.96 6.27 -17.09
C GLY A 515 18.38 7.63 -16.53
N ASP A 516 18.42 8.66 -17.37
CA ASP A 516 18.59 10.05 -16.91
C ASP A 516 17.36 10.52 -16.10
N PRO A 517 17.54 10.96 -14.84
CA PRO A 517 16.44 11.47 -14.04
C PRO A 517 15.97 12.89 -14.44
N GLN A 518 16.69 13.59 -15.32
CA GLN A 518 16.35 14.97 -15.67
C GLN A 518 15.02 15.08 -16.43
N GLU A 519 14.17 15.99 -15.97
CA GLU A 519 12.89 16.32 -16.58
C GLU A 519 12.95 17.70 -17.21
N GLU A 520 12.47 17.80 -18.44
CA GLU A 520 12.16 19.05 -19.12
C GLU A 520 10.65 19.25 -19.07
N THR A 521 10.22 20.44 -18.65
CA THR A 521 8.80 20.82 -18.64
C THR A 521 8.57 22.00 -19.55
N VAL A 522 7.74 21.82 -20.57
CA VAL A 522 7.29 22.88 -21.47
C VAL A 522 5.85 23.25 -21.11
N GLN A 523 5.63 24.52 -20.75
CA GLN A 523 4.29 25.05 -20.46
C GLN A 523 3.66 25.65 -21.71
N LEU A 524 2.46 25.20 -22.04
CA LEU A 524 1.67 25.72 -23.15
C LEU A 524 0.44 26.46 -22.63
N THR A 525 0.33 27.74 -22.96
CA THR A 525 -0.77 28.61 -22.52
C THR A 525 -1.67 29.04 -23.68
N ASP A 526 -1.15 29.06 -24.92
CA ASP A 526 -1.94 29.41 -26.10
C ASP A 526 -3.05 28.36 -26.36
N PRO A 527 -4.33 28.77 -26.51
CA PRO A 527 -5.43 27.84 -26.71
C PRO A 527 -5.32 26.93 -27.94
N GLN A 528 -4.72 27.39 -29.05
CA GLN A 528 -4.53 26.58 -30.24
C GLN A 528 -3.46 25.52 -29.99
N ASP A 529 -2.33 25.94 -29.39
CA ASP A 529 -1.26 25.02 -29.03
C ASP A 529 -1.73 23.98 -28.02
N ARG A 530 -2.55 24.37 -27.04
CA ARG A 530 -3.15 23.48 -26.03
C ARG A 530 -4.10 22.45 -26.63
N ALA A 531 -4.89 22.82 -27.63
CA ALA A 531 -5.85 21.94 -28.30
C ALA A 531 -5.22 20.99 -29.34
N ALA A 532 -3.96 21.22 -29.73
CA ALA A 532 -3.25 20.39 -30.69
C ALA A 532 -2.96 18.98 -30.14
N ASP A 533 -2.98 17.99 -31.05
CA ASP A 533 -2.59 16.62 -30.73
C ASP A 533 -1.12 16.54 -30.31
N ARG A 534 -0.84 15.81 -29.23
CA ARG A 534 0.53 15.49 -28.81
C ARG A 534 0.94 14.19 -29.44
N ARG A 535 2.04 14.19 -30.18
CA ARG A 535 2.61 13.00 -30.82
C ARG A 535 3.96 12.71 -30.20
N PHE A 536 4.10 11.50 -29.65
CA PHE A 536 5.33 11.01 -29.08
C PHE A 536 5.84 9.87 -29.96
N LEU A 537 6.98 10.08 -30.61
CA LEU A 537 7.67 9.03 -31.36
C LEU A 537 8.56 8.25 -30.39
N VAL A 538 8.40 6.93 -30.35
CA VAL A 538 9.04 6.05 -29.37
C VAL A 538 9.64 4.86 -30.09
N THR A 539 10.96 4.81 -30.15
CA THR A 539 11.69 3.67 -30.71
C THR A 539 11.97 2.64 -29.62
N MET A 540 11.36 1.46 -29.77
CA MET A 540 11.33 0.41 -28.77
C MET A 540 12.28 -0.72 -29.14
N GLN A 541 13.27 -0.97 -28.28
CA GLN A 541 14.10 -2.18 -28.38
C GLN A 541 13.26 -3.44 -28.15
N PRO A 542 13.71 -4.61 -28.62
CA PRO A 542 12.97 -5.85 -28.43
C PRO A 542 12.68 -6.15 -26.95
N LEU A 543 11.48 -6.62 -26.62
CA LEU A 543 11.02 -6.91 -25.25
C LEU A 543 11.25 -5.75 -24.25
N THR A 544 10.94 -4.52 -24.67
CA THR A 544 10.97 -3.33 -23.80
C THR A 544 9.60 -2.66 -23.67
N THR A 545 9.44 -1.85 -22.64
CA THR A 545 8.22 -1.09 -22.32
C THR A 545 8.56 0.35 -21.94
N ARG A 546 7.74 1.29 -22.38
CA ARG A 546 7.79 2.73 -22.07
C ARG A 546 6.48 3.19 -21.48
N PHE A 547 6.54 4.14 -20.55
CA PHE A 547 5.38 4.57 -19.78
C PHE A 547 5.03 6.03 -20.07
N PHE A 548 3.75 6.33 -20.13
CA PHE A 548 3.22 7.68 -20.34
C PHE A 548 2.07 7.94 -19.38
N TYR A 549 1.79 9.20 -19.10
CA TYR A 549 0.59 9.57 -18.34
C TYR A 549 -0.06 10.87 -18.83
N VAL A 550 -1.35 10.98 -18.57
CA VAL A 550 -2.12 12.22 -18.64
C VAL A 550 -2.80 12.41 -17.30
N LYS A 551 -2.55 13.52 -16.60
CA LYS A 551 -3.09 13.80 -15.26
C LYS A 551 -3.81 15.14 -15.23
N SER A 552 -4.80 15.24 -14.36
CA SER A 552 -5.43 16.52 -14.02
C SER A 552 -4.55 17.31 -13.05
N GLY A 553 -4.22 18.55 -13.42
CA GLY A 553 -3.76 19.59 -12.51
C GLY A 553 -4.96 20.32 -11.88
N LYS A 554 -4.94 21.66 -11.90
CA LYS A 554 -6.08 22.47 -11.44
C LYS A 554 -7.11 22.58 -12.56
N LEU A 555 -8.05 21.65 -12.62
CA LEU A 555 -9.15 21.64 -13.60
C LEU A 555 -10.50 21.89 -12.94
N LYS A 556 -11.16 23.01 -13.29
CA LYS A 556 -12.57 23.26 -12.96
C LYS A 556 -13.50 22.66 -14.00
N ILE A 557 -13.09 22.72 -15.27
CA ILE A 557 -13.85 22.15 -16.39
C ILE A 557 -13.18 20.83 -16.77
N PRO A 558 -13.89 19.69 -16.68
CA PRO A 558 -13.30 18.41 -17.02
C PRO A 558 -12.82 18.35 -18.48
N ARG A 559 -12.01 17.36 -18.83
CA ARG A 559 -11.47 17.16 -20.18
C ARG A 559 -11.64 15.72 -20.64
N ASP A 560 -11.88 15.51 -21.92
CA ASP A 560 -11.83 14.17 -22.53
C ASP A 560 -10.41 13.95 -23.05
N VAL A 561 -9.86 12.77 -22.78
CA VAL A 561 -8.52 12.36 -23.23
C VAL A 561 -8.66 11.28 -24.29
N ASP A 562 -8.25 11.58 -25.52
CA ASP A 562 -8.17 10.60 -26.59
C ASP A 562 -6.72 10.08 -26.69
N VAL A 563 -6.55 8.76 -26.78
CA VAL A 563 -5.25 8.10 -26.93
C VAL A 563 -5.29 7.14 -28.12
N LYS A 564 -4.31 7.23 -29.01
CA LYS A 564 -4.14 6.34 -30.17
C LYS A 564 -2.67 5.94 -30.30
N LEU A 565 -2.44 4.69 -30.71
CA LEU A 565 -1.10 4.19 -31.03
C LEU A 565 -1.05 3.75 -32.50
N THR A 566 0.01 4.12 -33.19
CA THR A 566 0.32 3.61 -34.54
C THR A 566 1.77 3.13 -34.62
N ALA A 567 2.04 2.22 -35.55
CA ALA A 567 3.38 1.83 -35.99
C ALA A 567 3.38 1.85 -37.51
N ASP A 568 4.35 2.54 -38.13
CA ASP A 568 4.40 2.74 -39.59
C ASP A 568 3.05 3.19 -40.18
N ASP A 569 2.43 4.19 -39.54
CA ASP A 569 1.10 4.75 -39.85
C ASP A 569 -0.09 3.77 -39.75
N GLN A 570 0.13 2.51 -39.34
CA GLN A 570 -0.92 1.53 -39.09
C GLN A 570 -1.35 1.52 -37.62
N PRO A 571 -2.66 1.37 -37.33
CA PRO A 571 -3.14 1.19 -35.97
C PRO A 571 -2.47 0.02 -35.23
N SER A 572 -2.10 0.24 -33.97
CA SER A 572 -1.47 -0.76 -33.10
C SER A 572 -2.24 -0.91 -31.79
N ASP A 573 -2.28 -2.14 -31.28
CA ASP A 573 -2.84 -2.51 -29.97
C ASP A 573 -1.77 -2.67 -28.89
N ARG A 574 -0.50 -2.39 -29.21
CA ARG A 574 0.68 -2.65 -28.35
C ARG A 574 0.87 -1.61 -27.25
N ALA A 575 -0.22 -1.26 -26.59
CA ALA A 575 -0.23 -0.44 -25.39
C ALA A 575 -1.31 -0.88 -24.42
N TRP A 576 -0.95 -1.03 -23.15
CA TRP A 576 -1.91 -1.09 -22.05
C TRP A 576 -2.25 0.31 -21.59
N PHE A 577 -3.49 0.54 -21.19
CA PHE A 577 -3.88 1.74 -20.45
C PHE A 577 -4.73 1.37 -19.23
N LEU A 578 -4.66 2.22 -18.21
CA LEU A 578 -5.59 2.18 -17.09
C LEU A 578 -5.91 3.59 -16.60
N THR A 579 -7.08 3.76 -16.00
CA THR A 579 -7.48 5.04 -15.41
C THR A 579 -7.36 4.97 -13.90
N VAL A 580 -6.94 6.08 -13.30
CA VAL A 580 -6.92 6.27 -11.85
C VAL A 580 -7.99 7.30 -11.53
N LYS A 581 -8.93 6.94 -10.66
CA LYS A 581 -10.12 7.75 -10.35
C LYS A 581 -9.80 8.91 -9.42
N ASP A 582 -8.91 8.70 -8.46
CA ASP A 582 -8.48 9.67 -7.47
C ASP A 582 -6.95 9.69 -7.35
N SER A 583 -6.39 10.66 -6.63
CA SER A 583 -4.94 10.68 -6.34
C SER A 583 -4.50 9.58 -5.36
N LEU A 584 -5.41 8.69 -4.93
CA LEU A 584 -5.27 7.74 -3.83
C LEU A 584 -5.46 6.27 -4.24
N SER A 585 -5.27 5.96 -5.52
CA SER A 585 -5.00 4.61 -6.06
C SER A 585 -6.20 3.75 -6.48
N VAL A 586 -7.44 4.28 -6.53
CA VAL A 586 -8.53 3.50 -7.16
C VAL A 586 -8.32 3.48 -8.68
N ARG A 587 -7.80 2.35 -9.18
CA ARG A 587 -7.49 2.13 -10.59
C ARG A 587 -8.46 1.16 -11.26
N SER A 588 -8.70 1.35 -12.55
CA SER A 588 -9.31 0.32 -13.38
C SER A 588 -8.34 -0.84 -13.62
N ASP A 589 -8.86 -2.01 -13.98
CA ASP A 589 -8.03 -3.06 -14.57
C ASP A 589 -7.39 -2.54 -15.88
N PRO A 590 -6.15 -2.94 -16.22
CA PRO A 590 -5.50 -2.50 -17.42
C PRO A 590 -6.17 -3.12 -18.65
N LYS A 591 -6.34 -2.33 -19.69
CA LYS A 591 -6.94 -2.74 -20.97
C LYS A 591 -6.01 -2.40 -22.12
N LEU A 592 -6.01 -3.22 -23.17
CA LEU A 592 -5.29 -2.87 -24.39
C LEU A 592 -5.99 -1.69 -25.06
N ILE A 593 -5.20 -0.79 -25.66
CA ILE A 593 -5.74 0.24 -26.54
C ILE A 593 -6.28 -0.45 -27.79
N PRO A 594 -7.56 -0.22 -28.16
CA PRO A 594 -8.09 -0.78 -29.39
C PRO A 594 -7.46 -0.04 -30.60
N PRO A 595 -7.38 -0.68 -31.79
CA PRO A 595 -6.84 -0.04 -33.00
C PRO A 595 -7.51 1.31 -33.36
N THR A 596 -8.77 1.50 -32.98
CA THR A 596 -9.50 2.76 -33.20
C THR A 596 -9.08 3.90 -32.27
N GLY A 597 -8.25 3.63 -31.25
CA GLY A 597 -7.97 4.52 -30.13
C GLY A 597 -9.03 4.43 -29.03
N VAL A 598 -8.67 4.93 -27.85
CA VAL A 598 -9.54 5.01 -26.67
C VAL A 598 -9.83 6.46 -26.31
N SER A 599 -11.05 6.72 -25.85
CA SER A 599 -11.44 8.01 -25.28
C SER A 599 -11.79 7.82 -23.81
N VAL A 600 -11.10 8.54 -22.93
CA VAL A 600 -11.32 8.55 -21.48
C VAL A 600 -12.01 9.86 -21.12
N PRO A 601 -13.28 9.84 -20.72
CA PRO A 601 -14.02 11.07 -20.44
C PRO A 601 -13.68 11.64 -19.06
N ASN A 602 -14.00 12.92 -18.90
CA ASN A 602 -14.11 13.58 -17.60
C ASN A 602 -12.84 13.56 -16.72
N LEU A 603 -11.65 13.71 -17.32
CA LEU A 603 -10.41 13.99 -16.59
C LEU A 603 -10.59 15.22 -15.70
N GLY A 604 -10.17 15.13 -14.43
CA GLY A 604 -10.36 16.14 -13.40
C GLY A 604 -11.70 16.07 -12.66
N ARG A 605 -12.60 15.15 -13.05
CA ARG A 605 -13.88 14.89 -12.36
C ARG A 605 -14.07 13.42 -12.00
N ASP A 606 -14.07 12.54 -12.98
CA ASP A 606 -14.30 11.10 -12.80
C ASP A 606 -12.97 10.32 -12.79
N ASN A 607 -11.94 10.89 -13.42
CA ASN A 607 -10.61 10.33 -13.50
C ASN A 607 -9.56 11.39 -13.12
N PHE A 608 -8.67 11.05 -12.20
CA PHE A 608 -7.48 11.85 -11.88
C PHE A 608 -6.42 11.75 -12.98
N GLY A 609 -6.30 10.60 -13.62
CA GLY A 609 -5.36 10.43 -14.72
C GLY A 609 -5.51 9.12 -15.47
N VAL A 610 -4.78 9.06 -16.58
CA VAL A 610 -4.66 7.90 -17.46
C VAL A 610 -3.17 7.57 -17.56
N TRP A 611 -2.85 6.30 -17.40
CA TRP A 611 -1.50 5.79 -17.58
C TRP A 611 -1.48 4.83 -18.74
N ILE A 612 -0.39 4.85 -19.51
CA ILE A 612 -0.22 4.08 -20.72
C ILE A 612 1.15 3.39 -20.64
N ALA A 613 1.20 2.09 -20.94
CA ALA A 613 2.43 1.34 -21.13
C ALA A 613 2.50 0.85 -22.57
N VAL A 614 3.34 1.49 -23.39
CA VAL A 614 3.62 1.08 -24.77
C VAL A 614 4.71 0.02 -24.72
N PHE A 615 4.50 -1.12 -25.37
CA PHE A 615 5.41 -2.26 -25.28
C PHE A 615 5.78 -2.82 -26.65
N ASN A 616 7.02 -3.30 -26.80
CA ASN A 616 7.44 -4.09 -27.95
C ASN A 616 7.54 -5.56 -27.54
N ALA A 617 6.59 -6.37 -27.99
CA ALA A 617 6.59 -7.82 -27.76
C ALA A 617 7.41 -8.58 -28.81
N ASP A 618 7.92 -7.91 -29.85
CA ASP A 618 8.87 -8.53 -30.76
C ASP A 618 10.23 -8.71 -30.06
N PRO A 619 10.84 -9.90 -30.09
CA PRO A 619 12.12 -10.22 -29.47
C PRO A 619 13.33 -9.93 -30.36
N ASP A 620 13.14 -9.63 -31.64
CA ASP A 620 14.23 -9.46 -32.60
C ASP A 620 14.23 -8.06 -33.24
N GLU A 621 13.05 -7.50 -33.49
CA GLU A 621 12.90 -6.26 -34.23
C GLU A 621 12.74 -5.02 -33.33
N VAL A 622 13.41 -3.95 -33.73
CA VAL A 622 13.18 -2.62 -33.18
C VAL A 622 11.96 -2.04 -33.86
N VAL A 623 10.98 -1.60 -33.07
CA VAL A 623 9.73 -1.02 -33.60
C VAL A 623 9.62 0.44 -33.18
N THR A 624 9.24 1.32 -34.09
CA THR A 624 8.93 2.72 -33.75
C THR A 624 7.43 2.91 -33.72
N TYR A 625 6.92 3.36 -32.58
CA TYR A 625 5.52 3.72 -32.40
C TYR A 625 5.34 5.23 -32.38
N GLU A 626 4.19 5.71 -32.85
CA GLU A 626 3.68 7.05 -32.58
C GLU A 626 2.50 6.94 -31.60
N LEU A 627 2.70 7.45 -30.38
CA LEU A 627 1.63 7.63 -29.41
C LEU A 627 1.03 9.02 -29.58
N THR A 628 -0.23 9.07 -30.00
CA THR A 628 -1.01 10.31 -30.10
C THR A 628 -1.91 10.49 -28.89
N VAL A 629 -1.82 11.63 -28.22
CA VAL A 629 -2.66 12.03 -27.08
C VAL A 629 -3.33 13.37 -27.40
N SER A 630 -4.65 13.43 -27.31
CA SER A 630 -5.42 14.67 -27.43
C SER A 630 -6.15 14.95 -26.13
N VAL A 631 -6.07 16.18 -25.63
CA VAL A 631 -6.84 16.63 -24.46
C VAL A 631 -7.84 17.67 -24.92
N LYS A 632 -9.13 17.34 -24.86
CA LYS A 632 -10.20 18.15 -25.44
C LYS A 632 -11.18 18.57 -24.36
N GLN A 633 -11.85 19.71 -24.56
CA GLN A 633 -13.04 19.99 -23.76
C GLN A 633 -14.09 18.90 -24.03
N PRO A 634 -14.91 18.55 -23.02
CA PRO A 634 -15.89 17.50 -23.18
C PRO A 634 -16.76 17.88 -24.37
N ARG A 635 -16.94 16.94 -25.31
CA ARG A 635 -17.89 17.19 -26.41
C ARG A 635 -19.19 17.63 -25.75
N GLN A 636 -19.71 18.82 -26.10
CA GLN A 636 -21.09 19.15 -25.75
C GLN A 636 -21.93 18.01 -26.31
N GLN A 637 -22.31 17.05 -25.46
CA GLN A 637 -23.26 16.03 -25.83
C GLN A 637 -24.48 16.81 -26.29
N SER A 638 -24.77 16.71 -27.59
CA SER A 638 -25.96 17.25 -28.22
C SER A 638 -27.11 17.07 -27.25
N ALA A 639 -27.64 18.20 -26.77
CA ALA A 639 -28.68 18.25 -25.76
C ALA A 639 -29.68 17.13 -26.03
N ALA A 640 -29.72 16.15 -25.11
CA ALA A 640 -30.76 15.14 -25.12
C ALA A 640 -32.09 15.88 -25.28
N ARG A 641 -32.80 15.60 -26.38
CA ARG A 641 -34.13 16.15 -26.63
C ARG A 641 -34.94 15.96 -25.35
N SER A 642 -35.29 17.08 -24.72
CA SER A 642 -36.21 17.09 -23.59
C SER A 642 -37.48 16.33 -24.00
N PRO A 643 -37.97 15.37 -23.20
CA PRO A 643 -39.23 14.66 -23.47
C PRO A 643 -40.46 15.58 -23.48
N PHE A 644 -40.29 16.87 -23.19
CA PHE A 644 -41.36 17.87 -23.11
C PHE A 644 -41.32 18.93 -24.21
N SER A 645 -40.87 18.57 -25.41
CA SER A 645 -41.11 19.40 -26.59
C SER A 645 -42.51 19.10 -27.13
N ARG A 646 -43.48 19.96 -26.81
CA ARG A 646 -44.83 19.92 -27.40
C ARG A 646 -44.73 19.83 -28.94
N PRO A 647 -45.51 18.97 -29.61
CA PRO A 647 -45.64 19.06 -31.06
C PRO A 647 -46.40 20.34 -31.37
N GLY A 648 -45.69 21.36 -31.87
CA GLY A 648 -46.31 22.51 -32.50
C GLY A 648 -47.07 22.03 -33.74
N GLY A 649 -48.39 22.11 -33.68
CA GLY A 649 -49.26 21.93 -34.84
C GLY A 649 -49.01 23.03 -35.88
N PRO A 650 -49.37 22.80 -37.15
CA PRO A 650 -49.05 23.71 -38.23
C PRO A 650 -49.90 24.99 -38.11
N ALA A 651 -49.26 26.10 -38.48
CA ALA A 651 -49.86 27.42 -38.53
C ALA A 651 -51.14 27.44 -39.38
N ARG A 652 -52.22 27.98 -38.79
CA ARG A 652 -53.26 28.76 -39.45
C ARG A 652 -53.94 29.67 -38.46
#